data_AF-A0A922ZLD5-F1
#
_entry.id   AF-A0A922ZLD5-F1
#
_cell.length_a   1.000
_cell.length_b   1.000
_cell.length_c   1.000
_cell.angle_alpha   90.00
_cell.angle_beta   90.00
_cell.angle_gamma   90.00
#
_symmetry.space_group_name_H-M   'P 1'
#
loop_
_entity.id
_entity.type
_entity.pdbx_description
1 polymer ?
#
loop_
_entity_poly.entity_id
_entity_poly.type
_entity_poly.pdbx_seq_one_letter_code
_entity_poly.pdbx_strand_id
1 'polypeptide(L)'
;MIEAFLMLFLTLIPIFRYYKPSNNRSRFMENKTKKKIHFKDAIYHQLLQSMMDGFIFTDMEGIILESNKAFQQILGYTDKELRNLTYKDITPEKWHPAEIKIIEEQILSRGYSDVYEKEYRKKDGTIIPVELRTFLFKNDKGETEGIWAIVRDISERDNLIKARKTSEINFINIAEQASDGIFIVVDGIIKYCNPALAKMGGYTIDELIGTSFLDYIHPDFIPVIAERYKRRLAGEDIETLFETQLLYKNGTYGDAEINISFIGYNGGKAIMVMVRDITERKHTEEIINQQHATLQGILESSSSPIFSVDVNYRYTSFNKSHAEIMKQIYDVQIELGKSILEYQSVEKDRLIAKANIDRALNGESHIQEAYSGDAKHARLYFEVSHNPIIYLEHNIVGTAVIARDLTSRKLAEEALKDNEERLNNLIANLPGLVYRCKNDRNWTMEYLSDSCKALLGYEVEDFIEDKRLSYNDIIHPDDRERIWNEVQEAIGRKDKYELNYRVRTKDGVEKSVWEKGTGIYSPDGELIALEGFIQDITDIRQAEKALLESEKKYKDIVKWAPIGIYQSTPDGDFITVNASLVSMLGYQSVDDLIKNNIKDCYYNYDEREKLITQYDNPALGSVTNLEVYWKKKDGKPISILLSAHAIRDDEGNTKYYEGFVLDITERKSLEVQLLRTQRLDSLGTLASGIAHDLNNVLSPILLSIDMLKMYSPEEKMQKLLSTLEINAIRGRDIIKQVLTFARGFKSEFGILQPKHIMKDILNIAQETFPKNIQIISDIFPDLWTVKGDATQLHQVLMNLFLNARDAMPVGGTLELKALNFISDRQFAKMQLQAHEGAYIIISIRDTGEGIPYSVIEKIFDPFFTTKEIGKGTGLGLSTSHTIVRGHGGFIEVKSEVGKGTIFDVYLPAVEETSQNNKPMEKIKLVPGKGEGILIVDDEVSVLDIIKQTLELYGYNTFIAKDGIEGLAIYAQNRDKIDLVMIDLMMPVMDGIQMYNALRKFNAKIPVITMSGEKLDISSLASSLSGVGAHLQKPYTAEILLKTLREVLEK
;
A
#
# COMPACT_ATOMS: atom_id res chain seq x y z
N MET A 1 8.02 6.92 -56.84
CA MET A 1 9.20 6.27 -57.45
C MET A 1 10.48 6.88 -56.87
N ILE A 2 10.85 6.86 -55.59
CA ILE A 2 10.46 6.15 -54.36
C ILE A 2 10.31 4.64 -54.55
N GLU A 3 11.22 3.92 -53.90
CA GLU A 3 11.24 2.46 -53.66
C GLU A 3 11.39 1.56 -54.87
N ALA A 4 12.65 1.26 -55.21
CA ALA A 4 13.09 -0.10 -55.54
C ALA A 4 14.58 -0.04 -55.88
N PHE A 5 15.46 -0.34 -54.91
CA PHE A 5 16.70 -1.09 -55.15
C PHE A 5 17.31 -1.40 -53.76
N LEU A 6 17.56 -2.69 -53.50
CA LEU A 6 18.22 -3.30 -52.33
C LEU A 6 17.33 -3.80 -51.17
N MET A 7 16.41 -4.72 -51.51
CA MET A 7 16.55 -6.07 -50.97
C MET A 7 17.41 -6.87 -51.96
N LEU A 8 18.57 -7.40 -51.55
CA LEU A 8 18.93 -8.82 -51.71
C LEU A 8 20.34 -9.12 -51.17
N PHE A 9 20.35 -9.90 -50.09
CA PHE A 9 21.05 -11.18 -49.98
C PHE A 9 22.56 -11.27 -49.67
N LEU A 10 22.77 -11.87 -48.49
CA LEU A 10 23.70 -12.96 -48.17
C LEU A 10 25.20 -12.67 -48.12
N THR A 11 25.76 -12.76 -46.91
CA THR A 11 27.07 -13.40 -46.74
C THR A 11 27.06 -14.38 -45.55
N LEU A 12 27.53 -15.59 -45.87
CA LEU A 12 27.79 -16.74 -45.01
C LEU A 12 29.13 -16.62 -44.25
N ILE A 13 29.12 -17.13 -43.02
CA ILE A 13 30.19 -17.69 -42.14
C ILE A 13 31.23 -18.58 -42.89
N PRO A 14 32.45 -18.98 -42.41
CA PRO A 14 33.49 -18.47 -41.44
C PRO A 14 34.98 -18.70 -41.92
N ILE A 15 36.02 -18.56 -41.04
CA ILE A 15 37.15 -19.54 -40.85
C ILE A 15 38.08 -19.19 -39.63
N PHE A 16 38.01 -20.07 -38.62
CA PHE A 16 39.01 -20.84 -37.83
C PHE A 16 40.51 -20.48 -37.54
N ARG A 17 40.89 -20.83 -36.28
CA ARG A 17 42.16 -21.47 -35.74
C ARG A 17 43.40 -20.56 -35.50
N TYR A 18 44.26 -20.70 -34.46
CA TYR A 18 44.80 -21.90 -33.78
C TYR A 18 45.63 -21.56 -32.48
N TYR A 19 45.77 -22.57 -31.61
CA TYR A 19 46.91 -23.00 -30.75
C TYR A 19 47.19 -22.50 -29.29
N LYS A 20 46.93 -23.46 -28.38
CA LYS A 20 47.49 -23.90 -27.06
C LYS A 20 49.05 -23.93 -26.94
N PRO A 21 49.70 -24.41 -25.83
CA PRO A 21 49.35 -24.52 -24.38
C PRO A 21 50.56 -24.22 -23.41
N SER A 22 50.36 -24.19 -22.07
CA SER A 22 51.07 -25.09 -21.12
C SER A 22 50.81 -24.81 -19.62
N ASN A 23 50.72 -25.92 -18.87
CA ASN A 23 51.02 -26.17 -17.46
C ASN A 23 50.61 -25.17 -16.36
N ASN A 24 49.52 -25.46 -15.64
CA ASN A 24 49.37 -25.14 -14.20
C ASN A 24 48.24 -25.94 -13.51
N ARG A 25 48.13 -27.25 -13.78
CA ARG A 25 47.01 -28.08 -13.29
C ARG A 25 46.95 -28.25 -11.77
N SER A 26 48.05 -28.09 -11.04
CA SER A 26 48.05 -28.19 -9.58
C SER A 26 47.66 -26.88 -8.89
N ARG A 27 47.98 -25.72 -9.48
CA ARG A 27 47.53 -24.39 -9.01
C ARG A 27 46.05 -24.12 -9.31
N PHE A 28 45.48 -24.83 -10.28
CA PHE A 28 44.10 -24.65 -10.73
C PHE A 28 43.07 -25.29 -9.80
N MET A 29 43.42 -26.37 -9.08
CA MET A 29 42.51 -27.01 -8.10
C MET A 29 42.41 -26.18 -6.81
N GLU A 30 43.51 -25.61 -6.33
CA GLU A 30 43.52 -24.70 -5.18
C GLU A 30 42.82 -23.36 -5.48
N ASN A 31 43.03 -22.79 -6.68
CA ASN A 31 42.32 -21.61 -7.14
C ASN A 31 40.84 -21.87 -7.44
N LYS A 32 40.43 -23.10 -7.80
CA LYS A 32 39.01 -23.44 -7.97
C LYS A 32 38.28 -23.45 -6.63
N THR A 33 38.92 -23.95 -5.57
CA THR A 33 38.34 -23.97 -4.23
C THR A 33 38.31 -22.55 -3.63
N LYS A 34 39.38 -21.77 -3.76
CA LYS A 34 39.39 -20.34 -3.35
C LYS A 34 38.41 -19.47 -4.17
N LYS A 35 38.29 -19.69 -5.50
CA LYS A 35 37.27 -19.02 -6.31
C LYS A 35 35.85 -19.47 -5.99
N LYS A 36 35.62 -20.73 -5.60
CA LYS A 36 34.29 -21.20 -5.15
C LYS A 36 33.87 -20.56 -3.83
N ILE A 37 34.82 -20.38 -2.91
CA ILE A 37 34.60 -19.70 -1.63
C ILE A 37 34.34 -18.21 -1.89
N HIS A 38 35.21 -17.51 -2.62
CA HIS A 38 34.96 -16.10 -2.98
C HIS A 38 33.69 -15.88 -3.80
N PHE A 39 33.29 -16.82 -4.65
CA PHE A 39 32.03 -16.73 -5.39
C PHE A 39 30.81 -16.93 -4.49
N LYS A 40 30.88 -17.86 -3.53
CA LYS A 40 29.84 -18.00 -2.49
C LYS A 40 29.78 -16.76 -1.59
N ASP A 41 30.91 -16.24 -1.16
CA ASP A 41 30.98 -15.03 -0.31
C ASP A 41 30.47 -13.80 -1.07
N ALA A 42 30.81 -13.66 -2.36
CA ALA A 42 30.31 -12.56 -3.19
C ALA A 42 28.80 -12.66 -3.43
N ILE A 43 28.25 -13.86 -3.63
CA ILE A 43 26.79 -14.05 -3.74
C ILE A 43 26.12 -13.75 -2.40
N TYR A 44 26.66 -14.24 -1.29
CA TYR A 44 26.12 -13.95 0.05
C TYR A 44 26.10 -12.46 0.31
N HIS A 45 27.22 -11.79 0.05
CA HIS A 45 27.33 -10.35 0.24
C HIS A 45 26.39 -9.61 -0.71
N GLN A 46 26.27 -10.02 -1.98
CA GLN A 46 25.35 -9.38 -2.93
C GLN A 46 23.87 -9.60 -2.57
N LEU A 47 23.50 -10.80 -2.08
CA LEU A 47 22.15 -11.09 -1.60
C LEU A 47 21.81 -10.23 -0.37
N LEU A 48 22.69 -10.20 0.64
CA LEU A 48 22.52 -9.36 1.83
C LEU A 48 22.38 -7.88 1.46
N GLN A 49 23.22 -7.39 0.53
CA GLN A 49 23.18 -6.01 0.06
C GLN A 49 21.95 -5.66 -0.79
N SER A 50 21.26 -6.65 -1.36
CA SER A 50 20.05 -6.48 -2.17
C SER A 50 18.73 -6.58 -1.37
N MET A 51 18.80 -6.98 -0.10
CA MET A 51 17.62 -7.05 0.77
C MET A 51 17.03 -5.65 1.01
N MET A 52 15.69 -5.56 0.96
CA MET A 52 14.97 -4.32 1.30
C MET A 52 14.93 -4.06 2.80
N ASP A 53 14.86 -5.12 3.61
CA ASP A 53 14.95 -5.02 5.06
C ASP A 53 16.42 -4.89 5.49
N GLY A 54 16.66 -4.15 6.58
CA GLY A 54 17.97 -4.00 7.18
C GLY A 54 18.46 -5.32 7.77
N PHE A 55 19.73 -5.65 7.51
CA PHE A 55 20.41 -6.79 8.11
C PHE A 55 21.57 -6.28 8.97
N ILE A 56 21.72 -6.88 10.15
CA ILE A 56 22.79 -6.60 11.10
C ILE A 56 23.28 -7.91 11.72
N PHE A 57 24.59 -8.07 11.88
CA PHE A 57 25.22 -9.13 12.66
C PHE A 57 26.16 -8.52 13.69
N THR A 58 26.10 -9.00 14.93
CA THR A 58 26.92 -8.55 16.05
C THR A 58 27.62 -9.72 16.72
N ASP A 59 28.71 -9.45 17.43
CA ASP A 59 29.24 -10.39 18.42
C ASP A 59 28.31 -10.48 19.64
N MET A 60 28.73 -11.26 20.65
CA MET A 60 27.97 -11.47 21.88
C MET A 60 28.01 -10.24 22.81
N GLU A 61 29.03 -9.39 22.67
CA GLU A 61 29.17 -8.11 23.35
C GLU A 61 28.29 -7.01 22.72
N GLY A 62 27.78 -7.25 21.51
CA GLY A 62 26.85 -6.40 20.79
C GLY A 62 27.48 -5.44 19.80
N ILE A 63 28.78 -5.57 19.52
CA ILE A 63 29.51 -4.80 18.51
C ILE A 63 29.06 -5.24 17.13
N ILE A 64 28.74 -4.29 16.26
CA ILE A 64 28.27 -4.58 14.91
C ILE A 64 29.45 -5.05 14.04
N LEU A 65 29.38 -6.29 13.58
CA LEU A 65 30.41 -6.91 12.74
C LEU A 65 30.09 -6.75 11.25
N GLU A 66 28.81 -6.86 10.89
CA GLU A 66 28.35 -6.75 9.50
C GLU A 66 26.97 -6.09 9.43
N SER A 67 26.76 -5.31 8.37
CA SER A 67 25.48 -4.68 8.05
C SER A 67 25.26 -4.60 6.54
N ASN A 68 24.00 -4.60 6.10
CA ASN A 68 23.68 -4.35 4.69
C ASN A 68 23.38 -2.86 4.40
N LYS A 69 23.30 -2.52 3.11
CA LYS A 69 22.95 -1.17 2.64
C LYS A 69 21.60 -0.69 3.14
N ALA A 70 20.59 -1.57 3.23
CA ALA A 70 19.28 -1.17 3.74
C ALA A 70 19.36 -0.73 5.21
N PHE A 71 20.10 -1.45 6.06
CA PHE A 71 20.31 -1.07 7.46
C PHE A 71 21.07 0.26 7.59
N GLN A 72 22.07 0.48 6.74
CA GLN A 72 22.79 1.76 6.63
C GLN A 72 21.86 2.91 6.23
N GLN A 73 20.94 2.68 5.29
CA GLN A 73 19.95 3.67 4.85
C GLN A 73 18.90 3.97 5.92
N ILE A 74 18.44 2.94 6.62
CA ILE A 74 17.47 3.06 7.72
C ILE A 74 18.02 4.00 8.80
N LEU A 75 19.28 3.82 9.22
CA LEU A 75 19.89 4.57 10.32
C LEU A 75 20.72 5.80 9.90
N GLY A 76 21.12 5.90 8.63
CA GLY A 76 21.95 6.99 8.12
C GLY A 76 23.45 6.90 8.47
N TYR A 77 23.92 5.75 8.94
CA TYR A 77 25.34 5.49 9.22
C TYR A 77 26.02 4.75 8.07
N THR A 78 27.32 4.99 7.88
CA THR A 78 28.14 4.18 6.95
C THR A 78 28.59 2.86 7.60
N ASP A 79 28.93 1.85 6.79
CA ASP A 79 29.43 0.55 7.31
C ASP A 79 30.63 0.71 8.28
N LYS A 80 31.56 1.62 7.96
CA LYS A 80 32.73 1.88 8.81
C LYS A 80 32.36 2.49 10.15
N GLU A 81 31.31 3.31 10.19
CA GLU A 81 30.82 3.92 11.43
C GLU A 81 30.08 2.89 12.27
N LEU A 82 29.20 2.10 11.64
CA LEU A 82 28.45 1.04 12.32
C LEU A 82 29.38 0.03 12.97
N ARG A 83 30.51 -0.35 12.35
CA ARG A 83 31.49 -1.28 12.92
C ARG A 83 32.12 -0.84 14.24
N ASN A 84 32.03 0.44 14.58
CA ASN A 84 32.53 0.98 15.85
C ASN A 84 31.41 1.22 16.88
N LEU A 85 30.18 0.86 16.54
CA LEU A 85 29.00 1.02 17.38
C LEU A 85 28.49 -0.34 17.85
N THR A 86 27.78 -0.32 18.96
CA THR A 86 26.98 -1.44 19.43
C THR A 86 25.52 -1.24 19.05
N TYR A 87 24.74 -2.33 19.00
CA TYR A 87 23.29 -2.20 18.79
C TYR A 87 22.60 -1.40 19.92
N LYS A 88 23.23 -1.28 21.10
CA LYS A 88 22.73 -0.47 22.22
C LYS A 88 22.87 1.02 21.97
N ASP A 89 23.92 1.46 21.27
CA ASP A 89 24.16 2.88 20.96
C ASP A 89 23.11 3.45 20.01
N ILE A 90 22.58 2.61 19.12
CA ILE A 90 21.50 2.96 18.19
C ILE A 90 20.11 2.68 18.75
N THR A 91 19.99 2.14 19.97
CA THR A 91 18.71 1.83 20.63
C THR A 91 18.47 2.81 21.79
N PRO A 92 17.31 3.49 21.87
CA PRO A 92 16.98 4.32 23.02
C PRO A 92 16.98 3.55 24.35
N GLU A 93 17.47 4.16 25.44
CA GLU A 93 17.67 3.51 26.75
C GLU A 93 16.42 2.81 27.30
N LYS A 94 15.22 3.33 27.01
CA LYS A 94 13.95 2.72 27.44
C LYS A 94 13.77 1.27 26.97
N TRP A 95 14.44 0.87 25.90
CA TRP A 95 14.34 -0.47 25.31
C TRP A 95 15.44 -1.44 25.78
N HIS A 96 16.53 -0.95 26.39
CA HIS A 96 17.65 -1.82 26.81
C HIS A 96 17.23 -2.94 27.78
N PRO A 97 16.38 -2.71 28.80
CA PRO A 97 15.94 -3.78 29.69
C PRO A 97 15.11 -4.86 28.97
N ALA A 98 14.28 -4.45 28.01
CA ALA A 98 13.47 -5.36 27.22
C ALA A 98 14.34 -6.23 26.30
N GLU A 99 15.39 -5.65 25.69
CA GLU A 99 16.32 -6.41 24.85
C GLU A 99 17.16 -7.42 25.63
N ILE A 100 17.67 -7.06 26.82
CA ILE A 100 18.40 -8.00 27.67
C ILE A 100 17.53 -9.22 27.96
N LYS A 101 16.25 -8.97 28.32
CA LYS A 101 15.28 -10.04 28.57
C LYS A 101 15.03 -10.91 27.33
N ILE A 102 14.89 -10.31 26.15
CA ILE A 102 14.71 -11.07 24.89
C ILE A 102 15.97 -11.90 24.58
N ILE A 103 17.16 -11.36 24.79
CA ILE A 103 18.42 -12.08 24.57
C ILE A 103 18.55 -13.28 25.51
N GLU A 104 18.33 -13.08 26.82
CA GLU A 104 18.48 -14.12 27.83
C GLU A 104 17.38 -15.19 27.74
N GLU A 105 16.12 -14.77 27.66
CA GLU A 105 14.98 -15.69 27.75
C GLU A 105 14.61 -16.34 26.42
N GLN A 106 14.94 -15.72 25.27
CA GLN A 106 14.56 -16.23 23.95
C GLN A 106 15.78 -16.57 23.09
N ILE A 107 16.69 -15.63 22.86
CA ILE A 107 17.77 -15.85 21.88
C ILE A 107 18.77 -16.89 22.38
N LEU A 108 19.24 -16.81 23.63
CA LEU A 108 20.17 -17.79 24.21
C LEU A 108 19.52 -19.14 24.47
N SER A 109 18.23 -19.17 24.83
CA SER A 109 17.50 -20.40 25.19
C SER A 109 16.99 -21.17 23.97
N ARG A 110 16.38 -20.48 22.99
CA ARG A 110 15.67 -21.02 21.82
C ARG A 110 16.45 -20.85 20.51
N GLY A 111 17.44 -19.96 20.50
CA GLY A 111 18.24 -19.63 19.32
C GLY A 111 17.67 -18.50 18.47
N TYR A 112 16.53 -17.91 18.83
CA TYR A 112 15.93 -16.76 18.15
C TYR A 112 14.85 -16.08 19.01
N SER A 113 14.54 -14.83 18.69
CA SER A 113 13.42 -14.07 19.28
C SER A 113 12.12 -14.25 18.49
N ASP A 114 10.99 -14.03 19.14
CA ASP A 114 9.75 -13.68 18.43
C ASP A 114 9.92 -12.31 17.73
N VAL A 115 8.98 -11.94 16.85
CA VAL A 115 9.01 -10.61 16.22
C VAL A 115 8.61 -9.58 17.26
N TYR A 116 9.41 -8.53 17.41
CA TYR A 116 9.13 -7.44 18.34
C TYR A 116 9.40 -6.09 17.71
N GLU A 117 8.63 -5.09 18.16
CA GLU A 117 8.76 -3.71 17.72
C GLU A 117 9.52 -2.92 18.78
N LYS A 118 10.46 -2.08 18.35
CA LYS A 118 11.14 -1.10 19.19
C LYS A 118 11.45 0.15 18.38
N GLU A 119 12.23 1.04 18.95
CA GLU A 119 12.72 2.22 18.25
C GLU A 119 14.23 2.13 18.02
N TYR A 120 14.67 2.66 16.88
CA TYR A 120 16.07 2.98 16.63
C TYR A 120 16.29 4.48 16.51
N ARG A 121 17.49 4.91 16.91
CA ARG A 121 17.99 6.26 16.79
C ARG A 121 18.89 6.36 15.57
N LYS A 122 18.52 7.21 14.62
CA LYS A 122 19.35 7.53 13.45
C LYS A 122 20.53 8.42 13.81
N LYS A 123 21.47 8.56 12.87
CA LYS A 123 22.65 9.44 13.00
C LYS A 123 22.29 10.92 13.21
N ASP A 124 21.19 11.38 12.62
CA ASP A 124 20.68 12.75 12.77
C ASP A 124 19.91 12.98 14.09
N GLY A 125 19.79 11.95 14.93
CA GLY A 125 19.08 11.98 16.21
C GLY A 125 17.59 11.66 16.11
N THR A 126 17.03 11.48 14.91
CA THR A 126 15.61 11.09 14.76
C THR A 126 15.38 9.67 15.26
N ILE A 127 14.16 9.45 15.79
CA ILE A 127 13.74 8.15 16.31
C ILE A 127 12.76 7.55 15.32
N ILE A 128 13.01 6.31 14.90
CA ILE A 128 12.14 5.56 14.00
C ILE A 128 11.65 4.28 14.64
N PRO A 129 10.37 3.91 14.43
CA PRO A 129 9.87 2.62 14.84
C PRO A 129 10.38 1.54 13.89
N VAL A 130 10.86 0.45 14.47
CA VAL A 130 11.39 -0.70 13.74
C VAL A 130 10.79 -1.99 14.27
N GLU A 131 10.45 -2.88 13.35
CA GLU A 131 10.09 -4.27 13.64
C GLU A 131 11.32 -5.12 13.37
N LEU A 132 11.71 -5.99 14.31
CA LEU A 132 12.84 -6.87 14.08
C LEU A 132 12.65 -8.26 14.66
N ARG A 133 13.45 -9.17 14.12
CA ARG A 133 13.63 -10.52 14.65
C ARG A 133 15.10 -10.88 14.67
N THR A 134 15.55 -11.41 15.81
CA THR A 134 16.95 -11.65 16.10
C THR A 134 17.20 -13.15 16.26
N PHE A 135 18.34 -13.63 15.79
CA PHE A 135 18.73 -15.04 15.72
C PHE A 135 20.13 -15.22 16.30
N LEU A 136 20.33 -16.34 16.99
CA LEU A 136 21.63 -16.74 17.54
C LEU A 136 22.47 -17.41 16.45
N PHE A 137 23.74 -17.00 16.35
CA PHE A 137 24.73 -17.62 15.48
C PHE A 137 25.68 -18.50 16.30
N LYS A 138 25.89 -19.73 15.85
CA LYS A 138 26.81 -20.69 16.45
C LYS A 138 27.85 -21.12 15.43
N ASN A 139 29.10 -21.23 15.87
CA ASN A 139 30.21 -21.69 15.05
C ASN A 139 30.14 -23.21 14.77
N ASP A 140 31.03 -23.72 13.93
CA ASP A 140 31.11 -25.15 13.56
C ASP A 140 31.36 -26.10 14.75
N LYS A 141 31.76 -25.57 15.92
CA LYS A 141 31.95 -26.31 17.17
C LYS A 141 30.73 -26.24 18.10
N GLY A 142 29.68 -25.54 17.70
CA GLY A 142 28.45 -25.34 18.48
C GLY A 142 28.52 -24.24 19.54
N GLU A 143 29.61 -23.46 19.57
CA GLU A 143 29.79 -22.33 20.50
C GLU A 143 29.09 -21.08 19.94
N THR A 144 28.50 -20.26 20.81
CA THR A 144 27.81 -19.02 20.42
C THR A 144 28.83 -17.94 20.06
N GLU A 145 28.77 -17.45 18.83
CA GLU A 145 29.74 -16.48 18.29
C GLU A 145 29.13 -15.10 18.06
N GLY A 146 27.79 -14.99 17.98
CA GLY A 146 27.12 -13.71 17.82
C GLY A 146 25.61 -13.83 17.62
N ILE A 147 24.97 -12.71 17.31
CA ILE A 147 23.54 -12.64 16.98
C ILE A 147 23.34 -11.81 15.71
N TRP A 148 22.38 -12.18 14.87
CA TRP A 148 22.00 -11.38 13.70
C TRP A 148 20.51 -11.05 13.72
N ALA A 149 20.12 -9.93 13.13
CA ALA A 149 18.73 -9.52 13.04
C ALA A 149 18.36 -9.02 11.65
N ILE A 150 17.08 -9.23 11.29
CA ILE A 150 16.42 -8.54 10.19
C ILE A 150 15.56 -7.45 10.80
N VAL A 151 15.68 -6.24 10.26
CA VAL A 151 15.10 -5.00 10.78
C VAL A 151 14.30 -4.33 9.66
N ARG A 152 13.01 -4.15 9.89
CA ARG A 152 12.10 -3.46 8.99
C ARG A 152 11.70 -2.11 9.56
N ASP A 153 11.77 -1.07 8.75
CA ASP A 153 11.22 0.25 9.07
C ASP A 153 9.69 0.20 8.91
N ILE A 154 8.95 0.51 9.98
CA ILE A 154 7.47 0.50 9.99
C ILE A 154 6.86 1.90 10.04
N SER A 155 7.64 2.93 9.72
CA SER A 155 7.20 4.34 9.75
C SER A 155 5.95 4.60 8.90
N GLU A 156 5.83 3.98 7.72
CA GLU A 156 4.67 4.17 6.83
C GLU A 156 3.36 3.62 7.45
N ARG A 157 3.43 2.45 8.11
CA ARG A 157 2.29 1.83 8.80
C ARG A 157 1.83 2.67 9.99
N ASP A 158 2.78 3.16 10.79
CA ASP A 158 2.47 4.01 11.95
C ASP A 158 1.92 5.38 11.51
N ASN A 159 2.46 5.94 10.42
CA ASN A 159 1.95 7.17 9.81
C ASN A 159 0.51 7.02 9.31
N LEU A 160 0.12 5.89 8.71
CA LEU A 160 -1.26 5.65 8.27
C LEU A 160 -2.24 5.55 9.44
N ILE A 161 -1.84 4.89 10.54
CA ILE A 161 -2.67 4.76 11.75
C ILE A 161 -2.84 6.14 12.42
N LYS A 162 -1.76 6.92 12.50
CA LYS A 162 -1.79 8.31 12.98
C LYS A 162 -2.58 9.23 12.06
N ALA A 163 -2.44 9.10 10.74
CA ALA A 163 -3.16 9.88 9.75
C ALA A 163 -4.68 9.66 9.83
N ARG A 164 -5.14 8.43 10.08
CA ARG A 164 -6.56 8.14 10.29
C ARG A 164 -7.12 8.86 11.52
N LYS A 165 -6.46 8.75 12.67
CA LYS A 165 -6.86 9.49 13.90
C LYS A 165 -6.78 11.00 13.73
N THR A 166 -5.77 11.48 13.01
CA THR A 166 -5.57 12.91 12.74
C THR A 166 -6.63 13.43 11.76
N SER A 167 -7.04 12.64 10.76
CA SER A 167 -8.10 12.99 9.82
C SER A 167 -9.47 13.08 10.49
N GLU A 168 -9.78 12.20 11.44
CA GLU A 168 -11.01 12.25 12.23
C GLU A 168 -11.09 13.51 13.11
N ILE A 169 -9.98 13.89 13.75
CA ILE A 169 -9.89 15.13 14.55
C ILE A 169 -9.89 16.38 13.66
N ASN A 170 -9.18 16.35 12.52
CA ASN A 170 -9.11 17.47 11.59
C ASN A 170 -10.48 17.77 10.97
N PHE A 171 -11.29 16.77 10.66
CA PHE A 171 -12.62 16.98 10.10
C PHE A 171 -13.53 17.76 11.07
N ILE A 172 -13.53 17.41 12.36
CA ILE A 172 -14.29 18.13 13.40
C ILE A 172 -13.77 19.57 13.55
N ASN A 173 -12.45 19.75 13.62
CA ASN A 173 -11.86 21.08 13.75
C ASN A 173 -12.14 21.98 12.53
N ILE A 174 -12.10 21.44 11.31
CA ILE A 174 -12.41 22.18 10.08
C ILE A 174 -13.89 22.61 10.09
N ALA A 175 -14.79 21.70 10.47
CA ALA A 175 -16.22 22.01 10.52
C ALA A 175 -16.55 23.06 11.59
N GLU A 176 -15.90 23.02 12.75
CA GLU A 176 -16.12 23.99 13.84
C GLU A 176 -15.52 25.37 13.57
N GLN A 177 -14.42 25.46 12.81
CA GLN A 177 -13.75 26.73 12.48
C GLN A 177 -14.22 27.37 11.16
N ALA A 178 -15.08 26.71 10.39
CA ALA A 178 -15.61 27.25 9.15
C ALA A 178 -16.38 28.56 9.39
N SER A 179 -16.20 29.55 8.51
CA SER A 179 -16.96 30.81 8.53
C SER A 179 -18.40 30.65 8.04
N ASP A 180 -18.62 29.68 7.15
CA ASP A 180 -19.92 29.33 6.63
C ASP A 180 -20.66 28.43 7.63
N GLY A 181 -21.99 28.58 7.70
CA GLY A 181 -22.83 27.73 8.54
C GLY A 181 -22.95 26.33 7.94
N ILE A 182 -22.59 25.29 8.70
CA ILE A 182 -22.64 23.89 8.27
C ILE A 182 -23.64 23.15 9.15
N PHE A 183 -24.55 22.39 8.55
CA PHE A 183 -25.42 21.48 9.29
C PHE A 183 -25.71 20.19 8.52
N ILE A 184 -26.06 19.14 9.28
CA ILE A 184 -26.44 17.83 8.75
C ILE A 184 -27.92 17.60 9.01
N VAL A 185 -28.65 17.23 7.97
CA VAL A 185 -30.07 16.90 8.01
C VAL A 185 -30.27 15.40 7.79
N VAL A 186 -31.03 14.79 8.69
CA VAL A 186 -31.52 13.41 8.56
C VAL A 186 -33.03 13.44 8.80
N ASP A 187 -33.81 12.90 7.86
CA ASP A 187 -35.28 12.87 7.92
C ASP A 187 -35.93 14.25 8.18
N GLY A 188 -35.35 15.31 7.62
CA GLY A 188 -35.83 16.69 7.73
C GLY A 188 -35.43 17.39 9.03
N ILE A 189 -34.69 16.71 9.90
CA ILE A 189 -34.28 17.20 11.22
C ILE A 189 -32.79 17.50 11.23
N ILE A 190 -32.42 18.65 11.80
CA ILE A 190 -31.02 19.02 12.02
C ILE A 190 -30.41 18.11 13.09
N LYS A 191 -29.39 17.32 12.72
CA LYS A 191 -28.67 16.40 13.63
C LYS A 191 -27.33 16.92 14.12
N TYR A 192 -26.74 17.84 13.37
CA TYR A 192 -25.49 18.49 13.69
C TYR A 192 -25.51 19.88 13.09
N CYS A 193 -24.95 20.87 13.78
CA CYS A 193 -24.63 22.17 13.20
C CYS A 193 -23.35 22.72 13.82
N ASN A 194 -22.60 23.51 13.06
CA ASN A 194 -21.40 24.18 13.54
C ASN A 194 -21.74 25.52 14.22
N PRO A 195 -20.81 26.10 15.01
CA PRO A 195 -21.03 27.38 15.68
C PRO A 195 -21.33 28.55 14.74
N ALA A 196 -20.80 28.53 13.51
CA ALA A 196 -21.04 29.60 12.54
C ALA A 196 -22.51 29.71 12.12
N LEU A 197 -23.21 28.58 11.92
CA LEU A 197 -24.64 28.60 11.60
C LEU A 197 -25.46 29.21 12.74
N ALA A 198 -25.16 28.82 13.98
CA ALA A 198 -25.80 29.35 15.17
C ALA A 198 -25.60 30.87 15.28
N LYS A 199 -24.36 31.34 15.11
CA LYS A 199 -24.02 32.77 15.12
C LYS A 199 -24.71 33.56 14.01
N MET A 200 -24.73 33.04 12.79
CA MET A 200 -25.39 33.66 11.63
C MET A 200 -26.89 33.84 11.86
N GLY A 201 -27.56 32.79 12.34
CA GLY A 201 -28.99 32.81 12.64
C GLY A 201 -29.37 33.61 13.90
N GLY A 202 -28.38 33.90 14.76
CA GLY A 202 -28.61 34.42 16.11
C GLY A 202 -29.17 33.38 17.10
N TYR A 203 -29.12 32.09 16.75
CA TYR A 203 -29.58 30.96 17.57
C TYR A 203 -28.43 30.34 18.36
N THR A 204 -28.75 29.48 19.32
CA THR A 204 -27.78 28.57 19.94
C THR A 204 -27.78 27.21 19.23
N ILE A 205 -26.69 26.45 19.34
CA ILE A 205 -26.59 25.11 18.73
C ILE A 205 -27.71 24.19 19.25
N ASP A 206 -28.00 24.24 20.56
CA ASP A 206 -29.04 23.43 21.19
C ASP A 206 -30.46 23.79 20.72
N GLU A 207 -30.70 25.05 20.34
CA GLU A 207 -31.98 25.47 19.74
C GLU A 207 -32.16 24.93 18.32
N LEU A 208 -31.07 24.73 17.58
CA LEU A 208 -31.11 24.25 16.20
C LEU A 208 -31.18 22.72 16.12
N ILE A 209 -30.42 22.00 16.94
CA ILE A 209 -30.38 20.53 16.91
C ILE A 209 -31.74 19.96 17.30
N GLY A 210 -32.26 19.03 16.49
CA GLY A 210 -33.55 18.38 16.71
C GLY A 210 -34.75 19.11 16.14
N THR A 211 -34.57 20.30 15.57
CA THR A 211 -35.63 21.06 14.89
C THR A 211 -35.67 20.81 13.38
N SER A 212 -36.78 21.17 12.75
CA SER A 212 -36.95 21.11 11.30
C SER A 212 -36.18 22.25 10.65
N PHE A 213 -35.37 21.95 9.64
CA PHE A 213 -34.62 23.01 8.94
C PHE A 213 -35.55 24.00 8.19
N LEU A 214 -36.78 23.60 7.88
CA LEU A 214 -37.78 24.45 7.21
C LEU A 214 -38.28 25.59 8.10
N ASP A 215 -38.11 25.50 9.42
CA ASP A 215 -38.57 26.52 10.38
C ASP A 215 -37.75 27.82 10.29
N TYR A 216 -36.59 27.77 9.64
CA TYR A 216 -35.64 28.88 9.50
C TYR A 216 -35.58 29.46 8.09
N ILE A 217 -36.54 29.12 7.23
CA ILE A 217 -36.61 29.58 5.83
C ILE A 217 -37.77 30.56 5.67
N HIS A 218 -37.57 31.61 4.85
CA HIS A 218 -38.61 32.57 4.53
C HIS A 218 -39.85 31.88 3.90
N PRO A 219 -41.09 32.22 4.31
CA PRO A 219 -42.32 31.52 3.89
C PRO A 219 -42.47 31.30 2.38
N ASP A 220 -42.12 32.31 1.57
CA ASP A 220 -42.21 32.24 0.11
C ASP A 220 -41.32 31.15 -0.52
N PHE A 221 -40.24 30.75 0.17
CA PHE A 221 -39.29 29.76 -0.33
C PHE A 221 -39.54 28.34 0.23
N ILE A 222 -40.35 28.19 1.29
CA ILE A 222 -40.65 26.89 1.91
C ILE A 222 -41.19 25.87 0.90
N PRO A 223 -42.19 26.16 0.04
CA PRO A 223 -42.75 25.18 -0.88
C PRO A 223 -41.71 24.63 -1.87
N VAL A 224 -40.84 25.51 -2.38
CA VAL A 224 -39.80 25.17 -3.34
C VAL A 224 -38.72 24.31 -2.68
N ILE A 225 -38.30 24.66 -1.46
CA ILE A 225 -37.24 23.94 -0.75
C ILE A 225 -37.72 22.57 -0.24
N ALA A 226 -38.96 22.48 0.26
CA ALA A 226 -39.54 21.21 0.68
C ALA A 226 -39.65 20.21 -0.48
N GLU A 227 -40.00 20.68 -1.68
CA GLU A 227 -40.06 19.85 -2.88
C GLU A 227 -38.67 19.40 -3.34
N ARG A 228 -37.69 20.32 -3.35
CA ARG A 228 -36.28 19.99 -3.66
C ARG A 228 -35.72 18.94 -2.69
N TYR A 229 -36.05 19.04 -1.40
CA TYR A 229 -35.63 18.07 -0.39
C TYR A 229 -36.20 16.66 -0.66
N LYS A 230 -37.50 16.55 -0.98
CA LYS A 230 -38.16 15.27 -1.30
C LYS A 230 -37.56 14.59 -2.52
N ARG A 231 -37.43 15.32 -3.63
CA ARG A 231 -36.88 14.80 -4.89
C ARG A 231 -35.43 14.35 -4.73
N ARG A 232 -34.65 15.07 -3.90
CA ARG A 232 -33.27 14.70 -3.57
C ARG A 232 -33.18 13.40 -2.77
N LEU A 233 -34.08 13.16 -1.80
CA LEU A 233 -34.16 11.87 -1.10
C LEU A 233 -34.56 10.71 -2.03
N ALA A 234 -35.33 10.98 -3.09
CA ALA A 234 -35.66 10.00 -4.12
C ALA A 234 -34.48 9.66 -5.06
N GLY A 235 -33.31 10.31 -4.88
CA GLY A 235 -32.10 10.06 -5.65
C GLY A 235 -32.02 10.85 -6.96
N GLU A 236 -32.86 11.87 -7.13
CA GLU A 236 -32.78 12.76 -8.29
C GLU A 236 -31.61 13.74 -8.16
N ASP A 237 -30.92 13.98 -9.28
CA ASP A 237 -29.86 14.98 -9.39
C ASP A 237 -30.49 16.36 -9.60
N ILE A 238 -30.32 17.24 -8.62
CA ILE A 238 -30.93 18.57 -8.56
C ILE A 238 -29.81 19.55 -8.26
N GLU A 239 -29.96 20.78 -8.73
CA GLU A 239 -29.08 21.90 -8.42
C GLU A 239 -28.76 22.00 -6.92
N THR A 240 -27.47 21.89 -6.58
CA THR A 240 -26.97 21.84 -5.20
C THR A 240 -26.67 23.22 -4.63
N LEU A 241 -26.48 24.23 -5.50
CA LEU A 241 -26.19 25.61 -5.14
C LEU A 241 -27.38 26.51 -5.48
N PHE A 242 -27.94 27.23 -4.52
CA PHE A 242 -29.03 28.19 -4.78
C PHE A 242 -29.13 29.26 -3.69
N GLU A 243 -29.68 30.42 -4.05
CA GLU A 243 -29.98 31.49 -3.09
C GLU A 243 -31.36 31.29 -2.44
N THR A 244 -31.46 31.66 -1.16
CA THR A 244 -32.71 31.69 -0.39
C THR A 244 -32.66 32.78 0.67
N GLN A 245 -33.76 32.97 1.40
CA GLN A 245 -33.82 33.88 2.53
C GLN A 245 -34.01 33.10 3.83
N LEU A 246 -33.15 33.40 4.80
CA LEU A 246 -33.17 32.78 6.12
C LEU A 246 -33.86 33.69 7.12
N LEU A 247 -34.60 33.08 8.03
CA LEU A 247 -35.18 33.75 9.17
C LEU A 247 -34.13 33.84 10.29
N TYR A 248 -33.79 35.04 10.70
CA TYR A 248 -32.95 35.28 11.88
C TYR A 248 -33.79 35.30 13.16
N LYS A 249 -33.17 35.03 14.31
CA LYS A 249 -33.84 35.02 15.63
C LYS A 249 -34.52 36.35 15.99
N ASN A 250 -34.02 37.47 15.46
CA ASN A 250 -34.60 38.80 15.66
C ASN A 250 -35.86 39.08 14.81
N GLY A 251 -36.30 38.11 13.99
CA GLY A 251 -37.48 38.21 13.13
C GLY A 251 -37.23 38.89 11.78
N THR A 252 -35.99 39.26 11.46
CA THR A 252 -35.61 39.79 10.14
C THR A 252 -35.15 38.67 9.21
N TYR A 253 -35.09 38.98 7.92
CA TYR A 253 -34.62 38.04 6.89
C TYR A 253 -33.30 38.50 6.32
N GLY A 254 -32.42 37.53 6.05
CA GLY A 254 -31.17 37.76 5.34
C GLY A 254 -31.05 36.88 4.11
N ASP A 255 -30.33 37.38 3.12
CA ASP A 255 -30.05 36.64 1.90
C ASP A 255 -28.92 35.64 2.15
N ALA A 256 -29.15 34.38 1.80
CA ALA A 256 -28.19 33.31 1.98
C ALA A 256 -28.03 32.44 0.73
N GLU A 257 -26.79 32.06 0.44
CA GLU A 257 -26.43 31.06 -0.56
C GLU A 257 -26.29 29.69 0.12
N ILE A 258 -26.96 28.68 -0.44
CA ILE A 258 -27.05 27.32 0.11
C ILE A 258 -26.32 26.35 -0.82
N ASN A 259 -25.42 25.54 -0.27
CA ASN A 259 -24.75 24.45 -0.99
C ASN A 259 -25.00 23.10 -0.28
N ILE A 260 -25.33 22.05 -1.05
CA ILE A 260 -25.81 20.77 -0.52
C ILE A 260 -24.98 19.59 -1.03
N SER A 261 -24.59 18.67 -0.14
CA SER A 261 -23.86 17.43 -0.47
C SER A 261 -24.42 16.20 0.25
N PHE A 262 -24.22 15.01 -0.32
CA PHE A 262 -24.61 13.73 0.28
C PHE A 262 -23.45 13.11 1.04
N ILE A 263 -23.72 12.68 2.27
CA ILE A 263 -22.75 12.01 3.12
C ILE A 263 -23.32 10.73 3.74
N GLY A 264 -22.45 9.78 4.06
CA GLY A 264 -22.78 8.66 4.93
C GLY A 264 -22.72 9.11 6.39
N TYR A 265 -23.77 8.86 7.16
CA TYR A 265 -23.85 9.25 8.58
C TYR A 265 -24.42 8.09 9.40
N ASN A 266 -23.65 7.56 10.36
CA ASN A 266 -24.02 6.41 11.21
C ASN A 266 -24.58 5.18 10.45
N GLY A 267 -24.01 4.87 9.28
CA GLY A 267 -24.47 3.74 8.45
C GLY A 267 -25.73 4.01 7.61
N GLY A 268 -26.27 5.24 7.65
CA GLY A 268 -27.38 5.71 6.80
C GLY A 268 -26.97 6.85 5.85
N LYS A 269 -27.91 7.29 4.99
CA LYS A 269 -27.73 8.45 4.10
C LYS A 269 -28.15 9.73 4.81
N ALA A 270 -27.33 10.78 4.72
CA ALA A 270 -27.64 12.11 5.24
C ALA A 270 -27.28 13.21 4.25
N ILE A 271 -27.84 14.40 4.47
CA ILE A 271 -27.59 15.58 3.65
C ILE A 271 -26.80 16.59 4.49
N MET A 272 -25.63 16.99 4.00
CA MET A 272 -24.86 18.10 4.58
C MET A 272 -25.17 19.38 3.80
N VAL A 273 -25.51 20.44 4.52
CA VAL A 273 -25.87 21.75 4.00
C VAL A 273 -24.87 22.78 4.50
N MET A 274 -24.33 23.57 3.58
CA MET A 274 -23.51 24.76 3.85
C MET A 274 -24.30 26.01 3.51
N VAL A 275 -24.15 27.05 4.33
CA VAL A 275 -24.91 28.29 4.30
C VAL A 275 -23.94 29.46 4.37
N ARG A 276 -24.05 30.38 3.41
CA ARG A 276 -23.27 31.62 3.37
C ARG A 276 -24.18 32.83 3.32
N ASP A 277 -23.94 33.82 4.17
CA ASP A 277 -24.68 35.09 4.19
C ASP A 277 -24.15 36.04 3.09
N ILE A 278 -25.04 36.61 2.28
CA ILE A 278 -24.70 37.49 1.14
C ILE A 278 -25.39 38.87 1.21
N THR A 279 -26.01 39.21 2.35
CA THR A 279 -26.85 40.41 2.49
C THR A 279 -26.09 41.72 2.24
N GLU A 280 -24.88 41.88 2.80
CA GLU A 280 -24.05 43.10 2.66
C GLU A 280 -23.56 43.33 1.22
N ARG A 281 -23.33 42.23 0.49
CA ARG A 281 -22.86 42.27 -0.89
C ARG A 281 -23.89 42.89 -1.83
N LYS A 282 -25.17 42.51 -1.72
CA LYS A 282 -26.23 43.00 -2.62
C LYS A 282 -26.48 44.50 -2.49
N HIS A 283 -26.39 45.06 -1.28
CA HIS A 283 -26.63 46.49 -1.07
C HIS A 283 -25.54 47.40 -1.68
N THR A 284 -24.29 46.93 -1.73
CA THR A 284 -23.16 47.68 -2.28
C THR A 284 -23.18 47.75 -3.81
N GLU A 285 -23.64 46.68 -4.47
CA GLU A 285 -23.73 46.60 -5.93
C GLU A 285 -24.71 47.64 -6.52
N GLU A 286 -25.78 47.99 -5.79
CA GLU A 286 -26.83 48.90 -6.29
C GLU A 286 -26.38 50.37 -6.36
N ILE A 287 -25.57 50.83 -5.40
CA ILE A 287 -25.04 52.21 -5.35
C ILE A 287 -24.03 52.48 -6.47
N ILE A 288 -23.19 51.50 -6.81
CA ILE A 288 -22.17 51.61 -7.86
C ILE A 288 -22.81 51.83 -9.24
N ASN A 289 -23.94 51.18 -9.52
CA ASN A 289 -24.60 51.25 -10.81
C ASN A 289 -25.12 52.65 -11.16
N GLN A 290 -25.57 53.44 -10.18
CA GLN A 290 -26.11 54.78 -10.41
C GLN A 290 -25.02 55.81 -10.81
N GLN A 291 -23.81 55.69 -10.25
CA GLN A 291 -22.71 56.61 -10.56
C GLN A 291 -22.11 56.38 -11.96
N HIS A 292 -22.07 55.11 -12.42
CA HIS A 292 -21.49 54.73 -13.71
C HIS A 292 -22.22 55.38 -14.91
N ALA A 293 -23.56 55.52 -14.85
CA ALA A 293 -24.38 56.02 -15.96
C ALA A 293 -24.11 57.50 -16.34
N THR A 294 -23.71 58.35 -15.38
CA THR A 294 -23.51 59.79 -15.61
C THR A 294 -22.20 60.08 -16.35
N LEU A 295 -21.11 59.36 -16.01
CA LEU A 295 -19.80 59.54 -16.62
C LEU A 295 -19.77 59.13 -18.10
N GLN A 296 -20.57 58.13 -18.47
CA GLN A 296 -20.65 57.62 -19.83
C GLN A 296 -21.20 58.66 -20.83
N GLY A 297 -22.15 59.52 -20.41
CA GLY A 297 -22.74 60.54 -21.28
C GLY A 297 -21.80 61.66 -21.72
N ILE A 298 -20.78 62.00 -20.92
CA ILE A 298 -19.82 63.07 -21.24
C ILE A 298 -18.79 62.59 -22.27
N LEU A 299 -18.27 61.37 -22.10
CA LEU A 299 -17.24 60.79 -22.96
C LEU A 299 -17.69 60.67 -24.43
N GLU A 300 -18.94 60.28 -24.67
CA GLU A 300 -19.47 60.00 -26.01
C GLU A 300 -19.62 61.23 -26.93
N SER A 301 -19.56 62.45 -26.39
CA SER A 301 -19.81 63.69 -27.16
C SER A 301 -18.56 64.38 -27.74
N SER A 302 -17.35 63.89 -27.46
CA SER A 302 -16.07 64.50 -27.88
C SER A 302 -15.59 64.08 -29.28
N SER A 303 -14.99 65.01 -30.04
CA SER A 303 -14.49 64.80 -31.42
C SER A 303 -13.03 64.35 -31.53
N SER A 304 -12.28 64.38 -30.42
CA SER A 304 -10.94 63.78 -30.38
C SER A 304 -11.05 62.31 -29.96
N PRO A 305 -10.15 61.43 -30.44
CA PRO A 305 -10.02 60.08 -29.91
C PRO A 305 -9.67 60.15 -28.42
N ILE A 306 -10.59 59.68 -27.57
CA ILE A 306 -10.41 59.59 -26.13
C ILE A 306 -10.67 58.16 -25.71
N PHE A 307 -9.73 57.60 -24.96
CA PHE A 307 -9.90 56.30 -24.34
C PHE A 307 -9.15 56.24 -23.02
N SER A 308 -9.53 55.28 -22.20
CA SER A 308 -8.77 54.88 -21.03
C SER A 308 -8.46 53.40 -21.08
N VAL A 309 -7.35 53.05 -20.47
CA VAL A 309 -6.94 51.67 -20.27
C VAL A 309 -6.53 51.41 -18.83
N ASP A 310 -6.68 50.18 -18.38
CA ASP A 310 -6.19 49.74 -17.07
C ASP A 310 -4.65 49.56 -17.07
N VAL A 311 -4.11 49.16 -15.92
CA VAL A 311 -2.70 48.77 -15.75
C VAL A 311 -2.22 47.65 -16.70
N ASN A 312 -3.15 47.00 -17.41
CA ASN A 312 -2.90 45.94 -18.39
C ASN A 312 -3.31 46.34 -19.81
N TYR A 313 -3.43 47.64 -20.06
CA TYR A 313 -3.68 48.18 -21.39
C TYR A 313 -5.04 47.73 -21.97
N ARG A 314 -5.96 47.21 -21.15
CA ARG A 314 -7.33 46.85 -21.57
C ARG A 314 -8.17 48.09 -21.59
N TYR A 315 -8.92 48.27 -22.68
CA TYR A 315 -9.87 49.37 -22.78
C TYR A 315 -10.83 49.35 -21.59
N THR A 316 -10.71 50.32 -20.71
CA THR A 316 -11.64 50.55 -19.59
C THR A 316 -12.75 51.50 -20.01
N SER A 317 -12.48 52.40 -20.95
CA SER A 317 -13.49 53.18 -21.65
C SER A 317 -12.94 53.73 -22.97
N PHE A 318 -13.80 54.04 -23.92
CA PHE A 318 -13.43 54.82 -25.11
C PHE A 318 -14.67 55.52 -25.65
N ASN A 319 -14.45 56.60 -26.39
CA ASN A 319 -15.52 57.29 -27.08
C ASN A 319 -15.65 56.84 -28.55
N LYS A 320 -16.75 57.23 -29.18
CA LYS A 320 -17.01 56.95 -30.59
C LYS A 320 -15.88 57.35 -31.55
N SER A 321 -15.27 58.52 -31.34
CA SER A 321 -14.18 59.03 -32.20
C SER A 321 -12.97 58.09 -32.22
N HIS A 322 -12.60 57.54 -31.06
CA HIS A 322 -11.51 56.57 -30.96
C HIS A 322 -11.84 55.25 -31.67
N ALA A 323 -13.08 54.77 -31.55
CA ALA A 323 -13.53 53.58 -32.26
C ALA A 323 -13.50 53.74 -33.79
N GLU A 324 -13.86 54.93 -34.29
CA GLU A 324 -13.78 55.25 -35.72
C GLU A 324 -12.34 55.27 -36.24
N ILE A 325 -11.39 55.84 -35.48
CA ILE A 325 -9.96 55.79 -35.86
C ILE A 325 -9.47 54.35 -35.88
N MET A 326 -9.72 53.57 -34.83
CA MET A 326 -9.27 52.17 -34.77
C MET A 326 -9.81 51.34 -35.95
N LYS A 327 -11.05 51.62 -36.38
CA LYS A 327 -11.60 51.05 -37.61
C LYS A 327 -10.89 51.55 -38.87
N GLN A 328 -10.49 52.81 -38.94
CA GLN A 328 -9.77 53.34 -40.10
C GLN A 328 -8.35 52.76 -40.24
N ILE A 329 -7.60 52.63 -39.14
CA ILE A 329 -6.18 52.24 -39.18
C ILE A 329 -5.93 50.73 -39.04
N TYR A 330 -6.93 49.97 -38.55
CA TYR A 330 -6.83 48.53 -38.34
C TYR A 330 -8.06 47.73 -38.83
N ASP A 331 -9.11 48.37 -39.36
CA ASP A 331 -10.40 47.75 -39.75
C ASP A 331 -11.03 46.87 -38.67
N VAL A 332 -10.88 47.30 -37.42
CA VAL A 332 -11.40 46.60 -36.24
C VAL A 332 -12.50 47.39 -35.55
N GLN A 333 -13.47 46.65 -35.05
CA GLN A 333 -14.44 47.15 -34.10
C GLN A 333 -13.92 46.86 -32.70
N ILE A 334 -13.55 47.92 -31.97
CA ILE A 334 -13.00 47.79 -30.62
C ILE A 334 -14.10 47.53 -29.58
N GLU A 335 -13.75 46.77 -28.55
CA GLU A 335 -14.63 46.38 -27.45
C GLU A 335 -13.97 46.66 -26.10
N LEU A 336 -14.77 46.87 -25.06
CA LEU A 336 -14.30 47.08 -23.69
C LEU A 336 -13.69 45.80 -23.10
N GLY A 337 -12.68 45.94 -22.22
CA GLY A 337 -11.97 44.84 -21.55
C GLY A 337 -10.95 44.11 -22.42
N LYS A 338 -10.95 44.42 -23.72
CA LYS A 338 -9.98 43.94 -24.69
C LYS A 338 -8.82 44.91 -24.74
N SER A 339 -7.61 44.37 -24.82
CA SER A 339 -6.42 45.21 -24.87
C SER A 339 -6.49 46.13 -26.09
N ILE A 340 -6.14 47.41 -25.93
CA ILE A 340 -5.83 48.25 -27.10
C ILE A 340 -4.76 47.56 -27.96
N LEU A 341 -3.86 46.85 -27.29
CA LEU A 341 -2.81 46.04 -27.89
C LEU A 341 -3.38 44.79 -28.60
N GLU A 342 -4.63 44.40 -28.44
CA GLU A 342 -5.21 43.30 -29.25
C GLU A 342 -5.64 43.80 -30.64
N TYR A 343 -6.06 45.07 -30.71
CA TYR A 343 -6.65 45.65 -31.90
C TYR A 343 -5.65 46.36 -32.80
N GLN A 344 -4.57 46.88 -32.22
CA GLN A 344 -3.46 47.40 -32.99
C GLN A 344 -2.77 46.22 -33.67
N SER A 345 -3.13 45.94 -34.91
CA SER A 345 -2.55 44.82 -35.67
C SER A 345 -1.04 45.02 -35.89
N VAL A 346 -0.55 46.26 -35.80
CA VAL A 346 0.88 46.62 -35.82
C VAL A 346 1.43 46.69 -34.41
N GLU A 347 2.26 45.72 -34.06
CA GLU A 347 2.82 45.57 -32.72
C GLU A 347 3.83 46.64 -32.31
N LYS A 348 4.51 47.32 -33.24
CA LYS A 348 5.35 48.49 -32.90
C LYS A 348 4.50 49.58 -32.24
N ASP A 349 3.30 49.79 -32.77
CA ASP A 349 2.36 50.76 -32.24
C ASP A 349 1.83 50.31 -30.85
N ARG A 350 1.69 48.99 -30.63
CA ARG A 350 1.40 48.38 -29.32
C ARG A 350 2.47 48.65 -28.29
N LEU A 351 3.74 48.41 -28.61
CA LEU A 351 4.85 48.62 -27.67
C LEU A 351 4.98 50.10 -27.28
N ILE A 352 4.79 50.98 -28.25
CA ILE A 352 4.85 52.42 -28.01
C ILE A 352 3.65 52.87 -27.18
N ALA A 353 2.43 52.46 -27.55
CA ALA A 353 1.24 52.70 -26.73
C ALA A 353 1.44 52.18 -25.30
N LYS A 354 1.93 50.95 -25.15
CA LYS A 354 2.22 50.30 -23.88
C LYS A 354 3.22 51.09 -23.03
N ALA A 355 4.39 51.44 -23.58
CA ALA A 355 5.40 52.17 -22.83
C ALA A 355 4.92 53.56 -22.38
N ASN A 356 4.13 54.24 -23.21
CA ASN A 356 3.56 55.53 -22.85
C ASN A 356 2.44 55.40 -21.81
N ILE A 357 1.63 54.36 -21.92
CA ILE A 357 0.68 53.96 -20.88
C ILE A 357 1.46 53.67 -19.59
N ASP A 358 2.57 52.93 -19.63
CA ASP A 358 3.40 52.61 -18.45
C ASP A 358 4.03 53.84 -17.80
N ARG A 359 4.50 54.80 -18.59
CA ARG A 359 5.02 56.06 -18.04
C ARG A 359 3.92 56.83 -17.31
N ALA A 360 2.73 56.89 -17.90
CA ALA A 360 1.56 57.45 -17.23
C ALA A 360 1.19 56.63 -15.98
N LEU A 361 1.24 55.31 -16.02
CA LEU A 361 1.01 54.43 -14.85
C LEU A 361 2.03 54.64 -13.73
N ASN A 362 3.24 55.10 -14.03
CA ASN A 362 4.25 55.51 -13.05
C ASN A 362 4.10 56.96 -12.56
N GLY A 363 3.01 57.63 -12.95
CA GLY A 363 2.64 58.97 -12.49
C GLY A 363 3.08 60.11 -13.40
N GLU A 364 3.69 59.81 -14.54
CA GLU A 364 4.24 60.81 -15.45
C GLU A 364 3.28 61.12 -16.61
N SER A 365 2.71 62.33 -16.65
CA SER A 365 1.99 62.82 -17.82
C SER A 365 2.96 63.19 -18.95
N HIS A 366 2.74 62.64 -20.15
CA HIS A 366 3.63 62.87 -21.29
C HIS A 366 2.88 63.01 -22.61
N ILE A 367 3.45 63.78 -23.54
CA ILE A 367 2.96 64.01 -24.90
C ILE A 367 4.09 63.68 -25.86
N GLN A 368 3.80 62.86 -26.88
CA GLN A 368 4.76 62.54 -27.93
C GLN A 368 4.11 62.42 -29.30
N GLU A 369 4.92 62.70 -30.33
CA GLU A 369 4.59 62.27 -31.68
C GLU A 369 4.81 60.76 -31.80
N ALA A 370 3.81 60.08 -32.30
CA ALA A 370 3.74 58.66 -32.56
C ALA A 370 3.19 58.47 -33.97
N TYR A 371 3.14 57.23 -34.41
CA TYR A 371 2.35 56.85 -35.55
C TYR A 371 1.71 55.51 -35.28
N SER A 372 0.53 55.31 -35.84
CA SER A 372 -0.26 54.13 -35.63
C SER A 372 -1.05 53.79 -36.88
N GLY A 373 -1.03 52.51 -37.24
CA GLY A 373 -1.82 51.96 -38.32
C GLY A 373 -1.08 50.92 -39.14
N ASP A 374 -1.85 50.07 -39.81
CA ASP A 374 -1.33 48.95 -40.57
C ASP A 374 -0.98 49.26 -42.03
N ALA A 375 -0.19 48.38 -42.63
CA ALA A 375 0.25 48.51 -44.01
C ALA A 375 -0.87 48.23 -45.05
N LYS A 376 -2.02 47.68 -44.63
CA LYS A 376 -3.16 47.33 -45.50
C LYS A 376 -4.21 48.44 -45.61
N HIS A 377 -4.40 49.24 -44.55
CA HIS A 377 -5.57 50.11 -44.38
C HIS A 377 -5.19 51.60 -44.31
N ALA A 378 -4.17 51.99 -43.52
CA ALA A 378 -3.44 53.26 -43.60
C ALA A 378 -2.49 53.39 -42.40
N ARG A 379 -1.27 53.92 -42.61
CA ARG A 379 -0.38 54.33 -41.51
C ARG A 379 -0.56 55.81 -41.22
N LEU A 380 -1.09 56.14 -40.04
CA LEU A 380 -1.33 57.52 -39.62
C LEU A 380 -0.30 57.96 -38.58
N TYR A 381 0.06 59.23 -38.55
CA TYR A 381 0.94 59.82 -37.53
C TYR A 381 0.07 60.61 -36.54
N PHE A 382 0.40 60.64 -35.25
CA PHE A 382 -0.39 61.27 -34.21
C PHE A 382 0.50 61.98 -33.16
N GLU A 383 0.04 63.06 -32.56
CA GLU A 383 0.50 63.57 -31.26
C GLU A 383 -0.43 63.01 -30.18
N VAL A 384 0.12 62.27 -29.22
CA VAL A 384 -0.67 61.51 -28.23
C VAL A 384 -0.27 61.90 -26.81
N SER A 385 -1.26 62.27 -25.99
CA SER A 385 -1.12 62.58 -24.56
C SER A 385 -1.60 61.41 -23.70
N HIS A 386 -0.77 61.00 -22.74
CA HIS A 386 -1.07 59.93 -21.77
C HIS A 386 -1.02 60.50 -20.35
N ASN A 387 -2.06 60.23 -19.55
CA ASN A 387 -2.21 60.77 -18.19
C ASN A 387 -2.65 59.69 -17.19
N PRO A 388 -2.06 59.62 -15.97
CA PRO A 388 -2.46 58.67 -14.93
C PRO A 388 -3.90 58.85 -14.45
N ILE A 389 -4.60 57.75 -14.21
CA ILE A 389 -5.88 57.71 -13.48
C ILE A 389 -5.58 57.24 -12.05
N ILE A 390 -5.77 58.11 -11.06
CA ILE A 390 -5.43 57.85 -9.65
C ILE A 390 -6.69 57.48 -8.86
N TYR A 391 -6.63 56.42 -8.05
CA TYR A 391 -7.70 55.96 -7.17
C TYR A 391 -7.18 55.77 -5.73
N LEU A 392 -7.72 56.51 -4.76
CA LEU A 392 -7.36 56.55 -3.31
C LEU A 392 -5.86 56.77 -3.02
N GLU A 393 -5.52 57.87 -2.34
CA GLU A 393 -4.16 58.30 -1.91
C GLU A 393 -2.96 57.61 -2.59
N HIS A 394 -2.76 57.91 -3.89
CA HIS A 394 -1.58 57.63 -4.73
C HIS A 394 -1.51 56.29 -5.49
N ASN A 395 -2.58 55.48 -5.58
CA ASN A 395 -2.56 54.31 -6.45
C ASN A 395 -3.04 54.63 -7.87
N ILE A 396 -2.22 54.39 -8.89
CA ILE A 396 -2.57 54.63 -10.30
C ILE A 396 -3.17 53.34 -10.88
N VAL A 397 -4.42 53.43 -11.34
CA VAL A 397 -5.22 52.27 -11.76
C VAL A 397 -5.36 52.13 -13.28
N GLY A 398 -4.91 53.14 -14.02
CA GLY A 398 -5.04 53.18 -15.47
C GLY A 398 -4.45 54.44 -16.06
N THR A 399 -4.55 54.56 -17.38
CA THR A 399 -4.12 55.72 -18.15
C THR A 399 -5.26 56.24 -19.01
N ALA A 400 -5.49 57.55 -18.98
CA ALA A 400 -6.35 58.27 -19.90
C ALA A 400 -5.53 58.83 -21.06
N VAL A 401 -5.99 58.59 -22.29
CA VAL A 401 -5.26 58.91 -23.53
C VAL A 401 -6.11 59.78 -24.44
N ILE A 402 -5.49 60.79 -25.01
CA ILE A 402 -6.09 61.71 -26.00
C ILE A 402 -5.10 61.88 -27.16
N ALA A 403 -5.56 61.75 -28.40
CA ALA A 403 -4.71 61.79 -29.61
C ALA A 403 -5.13 62.86 -30.64
N ARG A 404 -4.17 63.34 -31.45
CA ARG A 404 -4.32 64.33 -32.54
C ARG A 404 -3.52 63.91 -33.79
N ASP A 405 -4.04 63.97 -35.02
CA ASP A 405 -3.39 63.45 -36.26
C ASP A 405 -2.31 64.37 -36.91
N LEU A 406 -1.23 63.78 -37.47
CA LEU A 406 0.01 64.35 -38.08
C LEU A 406 0.45 63.68 -39.42
N THR A 407 -0.35 62.79 -40.01
CA THR A 407 0.08 61.77 -41.00
C THR A 407 0.86 62.24 -42.22
N SER A 408 0.44 63.35 -42.82
CA SER A 408 0.91 63.76 -44.15
C SER A 408 2.41 64.09 -44.23
N ARG A 409 3.10 64.21 -43.09
CA ARG A 409 4.46 64.74 -43.02
C ARG A 409 5.60 63.71 -43.10
N LYS A 410 5.37 62.43 -42.78
CA LYS A 410 6.46 61.47 -42.46
C LYS A 410 6.76 60.37 -43.50
N LEU A 411 5.84 60.06 -44.42
CA LEU A 411 6.04 59.03 -45.44
C LEU A 411 7.15 59.34 -46.47
N ALA A 412 7.66 60.57 -46.51
CA ALA A 412 8.68 60.99 -47.47
C ALA A 412 10.13 60.60 -47.08
N GLU A 413 10.40 60.19 -45.84
CA GLU A 413 11.78 60.03 -45.33
C GLU A 413 12.31 58.57 -45.27
N GLU A 414 11.45 57.55 -45.25
CA GLU A 414 11.87 56.14 -44.96
C GLU A 414 12.41 55.34 -46.16
N ALA A 415 12.07 55.68 -47.41
CA ALA A 415 12.34 54.83 -48.58
C ALA A 415 13.82 54.69 -48.98
N LEU A 416 14.70 55.58 -48.52
CA LEU A 416 16.11 55.62 -48.95
C LEU A 416 17.03 54.68 -48.13
N LYS A 417 16.62 54.23 -46.95
CA LYS A 417 17.50 53.57 -45.95
C LYS A 417 17.48 52.01 -45.99
N ASP A 418 16.43 51.40 -46.53
CA ASP A 418 16.16 49.95 -46.43
C ASP A 418 17.05 49.03 -47.31
N ASN A 419 17.62 49.55 -48.41
CA ASN A 419 18.34 48.72 -49.38
C ASN A 419 19.77 48.33 -48.93
N GLU A 420 20.45 49.19 -48.17
CA GLU A 420 21.85 48.99 -47.77
C GLU A 420 21.99 48.00 -46.58
N GLU A 421 21.05 47.98 -45.64
CA GLU A 421 21.10 47.10 -44.47
C GLU A 421 20.87 45.61 -44.83
N ARG A 422 20.16 45.32 -45.92
CA ARG A 422 19.73 43.96 -46.29
C ARG A 422 20.89 43.04 -46.71
N LEU A 423 21.90 43.54 -47.41
CA LEU A 423 23.03 42.72 -47.91
C LEU A 423 24.01 42.34 -46.79
N ASN A 424 24.28 43.26 -45.85
CA ASN A 424 25.19 43.02 -44.73
C ASN A 424 24.63 41.95 -43.77
N ASN A 425 23.32 41.95 -43.53
CA ASN A 425 22.66 40.98 -42.65
C ASN A 425 22.69 39.53 -43.18
N LEU A 426 22.71 39.31 -44.50
CA LEU A 426 22.71 37.95 -45.06
C LEU A 426 24.05 37.23 -44.84
N ILE A 427 25.16 37.96 -44.90
CA ILE A 427 26.51 37.39 -44.72
C ILE A 427 26.79 37.13 -43.23
N ALA A 428 26.33 38.02 -42.34
CA ALA A 428 26.52 37.89 -40.89
C ALA A 428 25.78 36.68 -40.26
N ASN A 429 24.72 36.18 -40.90
CA ASN A 429 23.89 35.10 -40.36
C ASN A 429 24.31 33.67 -40.79
N LEU A 430 25.38 33.51 -41.57
CA LEU A 430 25.86 32.18 -41.96
C LEU A 430 26.62 31.50 -40.79
N PRO A 431 26.32 30.23 -40.45
CA PRO A 431 26.88 29.53 -39.28
C PRO A 431 28.31 29.01 -39.51
N GLY A 432 29.15 29.85 -40.10
CA GLY A 432 30.52 29.54 -40.44
C GLY A 432 31.22 30.73 -41.09
N LEU A 433 32.49 30.53 -41.37
CA LEU A 433 33.40 31.53 -41.90
C LEU A 433 33.28 31.60 -43.42
N VAL A 434 32.93 32.77 -43.97
CA VAL A 434 32.99 33.03 -45.41
C VAL A 434 34.32 33.68 -45.72
N TYR A 435 35.04 33.17 -46.70
CA TYR A 435 36.35 33.68 -47.06
C TYR A 435 36.50 33.87 -48.57
N ARG A 436 37.44 34.75 -48.93
CA ARG A 436 38.06 34.85 -50.24
C ARG A 436 39.57 34.85 -50.04
N CYS A 437 40.30 33.96 -50.70
CA CYS A 437 41.74 33.83 -50.55
C CYS A 437 42.47 33.58 -51.87
N LYS A 438 43.78 33.79 -51.86
CA LYS A 438 44.67 33.42 -52.95
C LYS A 438 44.99 31.93 -52.90
N ASN A 439 45.09 31.30 -54.07
CA ASN A 439 45.56 29.93 -54.19
C ASN A 439 47.10 29.87 -54.07
N ASP A 440 47.61 30.01 -52.85
CA ASP A 440 49.02 29.85 -52.52
C ASP A 440 49.20 28.89 -51.33
N ARG A 441 50.44 28.46 -51.05
CA ARG A 441 50.73 27.52 -49.95
C ARG A 441 50.41 28.06 -48.56
N ASN A 442 50.14 29.37 -48.46
CA ASN A 442 49.82 30.06 -47.22
C ASN A 442 48.33 30.39 -47.10
N TRP A 443 47.51 30.04 -48.10
CA TRP A 443 46.09 30.39 -48.18
C TRP A 443 45.82 31.86 -47.81
N THR A 444 46.53 32.80 -48.45
CA THR A 444 46.49 34.23 -48.11
C THR A 444 45.08 34.83 -48.28
N MET A 445 44.47 35.33 -47.21
CA MET A 445 43.10 35.87 -47.20
C MET A 445 43.02 37.28 -47.82
N GLU A 446 42.02 37.51 -48.67
CA GLU A 446 41.65 38.81 -49.26
C GLU A 446 40.37 39.39 -48.65
N TYR A 447 39.44 38.52 -48.28
CA TYR A 447 38.23 38.85 -47.53
C TYR A 447 37.92 37.72 -46.56
N LEU A 448 37.42 38.08 -45.38
CA LEU A 448 37.10 37.15 -44.32
C LEU A 448 35.93 37.74 -43.54
N SER A 449 34.87 36.97 -43.34
CA SER A 449 33.73 37.44 -42.54
C SER A 449 34.08 37.53 -41.05
N ASP A 450 33.41 38.44 -40.33
CA ASP A 450 33.57 38.64 -38.89
C ASP A 450 33.33 37.38 -38.05
N SER A 451 32.64 36.37 -38.63
CA SER A 451 32.46 35.03 -38.06
C SER A 451 33.78 34.29 -37.79
N CYS A 452 34.92 34.77 -38.30
CA CYS A 452 36.25 34.24 -38.03
C CYS A 452 36.55 34.19 -36.52
N LYS A 453 36.20 35.26 -35.80
CA LYS A 453 36.42 35.39 -34.36
C LYS A 453 35.66 34.32 -33.58
N ALA A 454 34.41 34.06 -33.96
CA ALA A 454 33.59 33.05 -33.31
C ALA A 454 34.11 31.62 -33.56
N LEU A 455 34.58 31.33 -34.78
CA LEU A 455 35.03 29.98 -35.14
C LEU A 455 36.45 29.68 -34.62
N LEU A 456 37.40 30.60 -34.82
CA LEU A 456 38.84 30.38 -34.67
C LEU A 456 39.48 31.18 -33.51
N GLY A 457 38.79 32.20 -32.98
CA GLY A 457 39.28 33.07 -31.90
C GLY A 457 40.26 34.17 -32.35
N TYR A 458 40.52 34.29 -33.65
CA TYR A 458 41.36 35.33 -34.25
C TYR A 458 40.50 36.43 -34.86
N GLU A 459 41.02 37.66 -34.90
CA GLU A 459 40.34 38.78 -35.56
C GLU A 459 40.61 38.76 -37.07
N VAL A 460 39.76 39.41 -37.87
CA VAL A 460 39.93 39.45 -39.34
C VAL A 460 41.26 40.12 -39.74
N GLU A 461 41.68 41.12 -38.96
CA GLU A 461 42.92 41.86 -39.14
C GLU A 461 44.17 40.99 -38.96
N ASP A 462 44.09 39.89 -38.18
CA ASP A 462 45.19 38.94 -37.99
C ASP A 462 45.58 38.23 -39.30
N PHE A 463 44.62 38.10 -40.25
CA PHE A 463 44.80 37.39 -41.53
C PHE A 463 44.95 38.31 -42.75
N ILE A 464 44.32 39.49 -42.78
CA ILE A 464 44.26 40.35 -43.99
C ILE A 464 45.26 41.52 -43.96
N GLU A 465 45.24 42.35 -42.90
CA GLU A 465 45.97 43.63 -42.89
C GLU A 465 47.42 43.50 -42.42
N ASP A 466 47.65 42.83 -41.29
CA ASP A 466 48.97 42.75 -40.64
C ASP A 466 49.81 41.55 -41.13
N LYS A 467 49.21 40.62 -41.91
CA LYS A 467 49.78 39.35 -42.41
C LYS A 467 50.62 38.58 -41.36
N ARG A 468 50.21 38.62 -40.09
CA ARG A 468 50.94 37.97 -38.99
C ARG A 468 50.74 36.45 -38.94
N LEU A 469 49.63 35.95 -39.47
CA LEU A 469 49.27 34.54 -39.43
C LEU A 469 48.76 34.06 -40.79
N SER A 470 49.31 32.96 -41.29
CA SER A 470 48.77 32.27 -42.47
C SER A 470 47.66 31.32 -42.04
N TYR A 471 46.60 31.18 -42.83
CA TYR A 471 45.56 30.19 -42.55
C TYR A 471 46.13 28.75 -42.57
N ASN A 472 47.21 28.50 -43.31
CA ASN A 472 47.93 27.22 -43.27
C ASN A 472 48.58 26.93 -41.89
N ASP A 473 48.91 27.96 -41.10
CA ASP A 473 49.57 27.79 -39.79
C ASP A 473 48.62 27.20 -38.74
N ILE A 474 47.31 27.46 -38.85
CA ILE A 474 46.30 26.96 -37.93
C ILE A 474 45.79 25.56 -38.29
N ILE A 475 46.05 25.07 -39.51
CA ILE A 475 45.70 23.70 -39.93
C ILE A 475 46.62 22.70 -39.23
N HIS A 476 46.04 21.58 -38.76
CA HIS A 476 46.79 20.50 -38.11
C HIS A 476 47.89 19.96 -39.06
N PRO A 477 49.14 19.76 -38.61
CA PRO A 477 50.26 19.38 -39.47
C PRO A 477 50.00 18.17 -40.38
N ASP A 478 49.36 17.13 -39.84
CA ASP A 478 49.02 15.90 -40.58
C ASP A 478 48.02 16.12 -41.73
N ASP A 479 47.23 17.20 -41.70
CA ASP A 479 46.16 17.45 -42.66
C ASP A 479 46.61 18.36 -43.83
N ARG A 480 47.71 19.12 -43.68
CA ARG A 480 48.14 20.18 -44.63
C ARG A 480 48.44 19.68 -46.05
N GLU A 481 49.26 18.63 -46.17
CA GLU A 481 49.65 18.08 -47.48
C GLU A 481 48.47 17.44 -48.20
N ARG A 482 47.56 16.81 -47.45
CA ARG A 482 46.33 16.22 -48.01
C ARG A 482 45.41 17.30 -48.58
N ILE A 483 45.15 18.37 -47.81
CA ILE A 483 44.29 19.49 -48.23
C ILE A 483 44.83 20.14 -49.50
N TRP A 484 46.13 20.44 -49.55
CA TRP A 484 46.73 21.06 -50.73
C TRP A 484 46.48 20.24 -51.99
N ASN A 485 46.72 18.93 -51.93
CA ASN A 485 46.54 18.05 -53.09
C ASN A 485 45.07 17.93 -53.52
N GLU A 486 44.15 17.79 -52.57
CA GLU A 486 42.70 17.70 -52.85
C GLU A 486 42.17 19.00 -53.48
N VAL A 487 42.61 20.18 -53.00
CA VAL A 487 42.22 21.48 -53.57
C VAL A 487 42.81 21.70 -54.97
N GLN A 488 44.09 21.38 -55.20
CA GLN A 488 44.69 21.52 -56.53
C GLN A 488 44.05 20.57 -57.56
N GLU A 489 43.68 19.35 -57.15
CA GLU A 489 42.96 18.41 -58.02
C GLU A 489 41.58 18.95 -58.43
N ALA A 490 40.83 19.54 -57.48
CA ALA A 490 39.53 20.15 -57.74
C ALA A 490 39.62 21.39 -58.65
N ILE A 491 40.58 22.29 -58.38
CA ILE A 491 40.84 23.48 -59.21
C ILE A 491 41.26 23.07 -60.63
N GLY A 492 42.13 22.06 -60.76
CA GLY A 492 42.55 21.53 -62.06
C GLY A 492 41.38 21.00 -62.90
N ARG A 493 40.30 20.55 -62.25
CA ARG A 493 39.04 20.14 -62.88
C ARG A 493 37.99 21.26 -63.00
N LYS A 494 38.29 22.46 -62.49
CA LYS A 494 37.34 23.58 -62.32
C LYS A 494 36.07 23.21 -61.54
N ASP A 495 36.21 22.32 -60.57
CA ASP A 495 35.10 21.83 -59.74
C ASP A 495 35.18 22.40 -58.31
N LYS A 496 34.09 22.24 -57.56
CA LYS A 496 34.03 22.57 -56.13
C LYS A 496 34.81 21.53 -55.32
N TYR A 497 35.40 21.95 -54.21
CA TYR A 497 36.01 21.03 -53.24
C TYR A 497 35.24 21.01 -51.93
N GLU A 498 35.30 19.88 -51.26
CA GLU A 498 34.67 19.65 -49.97
C GLU A 498 35.62 18.86 -49.07
N LEU A 499 35.98 19.43 -47.92
CA LEU A 499 37.08 18.96 -47.09
C LEU A 499 36.64 18.84 -45.64
N ASN A 500 37.22 17.87 -44.93
CA ASN A 500 37.14 17.77 -43.48
C ASN A 500 38.55 17.72 -42.91
N TYR A 501 38.87 18.61 -41.98
CA TYR A 501 40.20 18.68 -41.38
C TYR A 501 40.18 19.36 -40.02
N ARG A 502 41.33 19.36 -39.35
CA ARG A 502 41.44 19.91 -38.01
C ARG A 502 42.18 21.24 -38.04
N VAL A 503 41.64 22.21 -37.31
CA VAL A 503 42.24 23.53 -37.09
C VAL A 503 42.46 23.77 -35.61
N ARG A 504 43.46 24.58 -35.30
CA ARG A 504 43.77 25.00 -33.94
C ARG A 504 43.36 26.46 -33.74
N THR A 505 42.52 26.70 -32.74
CA THR A 505 42.08 28.05 -32.36
C THR A 505 43.20 28.83 -31.67
N LYS A 506 43.01 30.14 -31.47
CA LYS A 506 43.92 31.02 -30.72
C LYS A 506 44.23 30.52 -29.31
N ASP A 507 43.25 29.89 -28.67
CA ASP A 507 43.37 29.34 -27.31
C ASP A 507 44.00 27.92 -27.29
N GLY A 508 44.43 27.40 -28.44
CA GLY A 508 45.08 26.09 -28.56
C GLY A 508 44.13 24.90 -28.62
N VAL A 509 42.81 25.12 -28.69
CA VAL A 509 41.80 24.06 -28.82
C VAL A 509 41.78 23.54 -30.26
N GLU A 510 41.77 22.23 -30.42
CA GLU A 510 41.63 21.58 -31.73
C GLU A 510 40.14 21.42 -32.07
N LYS A 511 39.74 21.97 -33.22
CA LYS A 511 38.38 21.87 -33.76
C LYS A 511 38.39 21.09 -35.07
N SER A 512 37.35 20.30 -35.28
CA SER A 512 37.10 19.67 -36.59
C SER A 512 36.25 20.60 -37.44
N VAL A 513 36.74 20.97 -38.62
CA VAL A 513 36.01 21.83 -39.55
C VAL A 513 35.68 21.10 -40.85
N TRP A 514 34.54 21.47 -41.41
CA TRP A 514 34.10 21.12 -42.75
C TRP A 514 34.17 22.37 -43.62
N GLU A 515 34.80 22.25 -44.78
CA GLU A 515 34.98 23.36 -45.73
C GLU A 515 34.39 23.00 -47.08
N LYS A 516 33.73 23.98 -47.71
CA LYS A 516 33.28 23.90 -49.09
C LYS A 516 33.68 25.15 -49.85
N GLY A 517 34.47 24.98 -50.90
CA GLY A 517 35.02 26.10 -51.67
C GLY A 517 35.00 25.89 -53.18
N THR A 518 35.22 26.97 -53.92
CA THR A 518 35.29 27.01 -55.38
C THR A 518 36.33 28.02 -55.86
N GLY A 519 36.85 27.80 -57.06
CA GLY A 519 37.64 28.81 -57.77
C GLY A 519 36.77 29.84 -58.47
N ILE A 520 37.17 31.11 -58.40
CA ILE A 520 36.64 32.22 -59.18
C ILE A 520 37.62 32.51 -60.31
N TYR A 521 37.13 32.54 -61.54
CA TYR A 521 37.95 32.66 -62.74
C TYR A 521 37.65 33.96 -63.48
N SER A 522 38.66 34.52 -64.12
CA SER A 522 38.50 35.65 -65.04
C SER A 522 37.75 35.21 -66.31
N PRO A 523 37.22 36.16 -67.11
CA PRO A 523 36.65 35.85 -68.41
C PRO A 523 37.62 35.11 -69.35
N ASP A 524 38.95 35.30 -69.17
CA ASP A 524 40.01 34.64 -69.94
C ASP A 524 40.38 33.24 -69.39
N GLY A 525 39.73 32.80 -68.32
CA GLY A 525 39.83 31.46 -67.77
C GLY A 525 40.92 31.25 -66.72
N GLU A 526 41.64 32.31 -66.32
CA GLU A 526 42.64 32.29 -65.25
C GLU A 526 41.99 32.33 -63.86
N LEU A 527 42.56 31.63 -62.88
CA LEU A 527 42.06 31.63 -61.50
C LEU A 527 42.39 32.98 -60.82
N ILE A 528 41.36 33.70 -60.39
CA ILE A 528 41.46 34.99 -59.67
C ILE A 528 41.60 34.75 -58.16
N ALA A 529 40.72 33.94 -57.59
CA ALA A 529 40.64 33.71 -56.15
C ALA A 529 39.92 32.40 -55.83
N LEU A 530 40.03 31.94 -54.60
CA LEU A 530 39.19 30.89 -54.01
C LEU A 530 38.18 31.55 -53.09
N GLU A 531 36.92 31.17 -53.23
CA GLU A 531 35.85 31.60 -52.34
C GLU A 531 35.18 30.38 -51.73
N GLY A 532 34.87 30.45 -50.44
CA GLY A 532 34.34 29.29 -49.74
C GLY A 532 33.77 29.59 -48.36
N PHE A 533 33.29 28.52 -47.75
CA PHE A 533 32.63 28.52 -46.45
C PHE A 533 33.21 27.41 -45.56
N ILE A 534 33.48 27.72 -44.30
CA ILE A 534 34.08 26.80 -43.32
C ILE A 534 33.24 26.76 -42.05
N GLN A 535 32.87 25.56 -41.60
CA GLN A 535 31.99 25.33 -40.46
C GLN A 535 32.60 24.36 -39.43
N ASP A 536 32.32 24.59 -38.13
CA ASP A 536 32.67 23.67 -37.04
C ASP A 536 31.72 22.45 -37.03
N ILE A 537 32.26 21.24 -36.94
CA ILE A 537 31.50 19.98 -36.86
C ILE A 537 31.84 19.16 -35.61
N THR A 538 32.46 19.78 -34.61
CA THR A 538 32.97 19.07 -33.41
C THR A 538 31.86 18.42 -32.58
N ASP A 539 30.75 19.12 -32.33
CA ASP A 539 29.63 18.64 -31.50
C ASP A 539 28.88 17.45 -32.12
N ILE A 540 28.74 17.44 -33.45
CA ILE A 540 28.05 16.37 -34.20
C ILE A 540 28.77 15.03 -33.98
N ARG A 541 30.11 15.02 -33.96
CA ARG A 541 30.90 13.79 -33.75
C ARG A 541 30.90 13.28 -32.31
N GLN A 542 30.76 14.17 -31.32
CA GLN A 542 30.67 13.76 -29.93
C GLN A 542 29.31 13.11 -29.61
N ALA A 543 28.23 13.61 -30.23
CA ALA A 543 26.89 13.07 -30.07
C ALA A 543 26.75 11.62 -30.59
N GLU A 544 27.36 11.28 -31.75
CA GLU A 544 27.35 9.91 -32.29
C GLU A 544 28.05 8.89 -31.39
N LYS A 545 29.17 9.28 -30.76
CA LYS A 545 29.90 8.40 -29.84
C LYS A 545 29.12 8.18 -28.53
N ALA A 546 28.48 9.22 -28.01
CA ALA A 546 27.62 9.13 -26.83
C ALA A 546 26.39 8.23 -27.07
N LEU A 547 25.83 8.26 -28.28
CA LEU A 547 24.71 7.38 -28.67
C LEU A 547 25.09 5.90 -28.60
N LEU A 548 26.26 5.52 -29.11
CA LEU A 548 26.75 4.14 -29.11
C LEU A 548 26.99 3.59 -27.69
N GLU A 549 27.49 4.42 -26.78
CA GLU A 549 27.70 4.03 -25.37
C GLU A 549 26.37 3.89 -24.61
N SER A 550 25.40 4.74 -24.93
CA SER A 550 24.04 4.69 -24.37
C SER A 550 23.30 3.41 -24.79
N GLU A 551 23.39 2.99 -26.06
CA GLU A 551 22.77 1.75 -26.56
C GLU A 551 23.26 0.48 -25.86
N LYS A 552 24.57 0.39 -25.56
CA LYS A 552 25.14 -0.74 -24.82
C LYS A 552 24.63 -0.80 -23.38
N LYS A 553 24.48 0.37 -22.74
CA LYS A 553 23.95 0.50 -21.37
C LYS A 553 22.49 0.04 -21.26
N TYR A 554 21.63 0.43 -22.21
CA TYR A 554 20.22 0.01 -22.20
C TYR A 554 20.04 -1.50 -22.39
N LYS A 555 20.83 -2.14 -23.27
CA LYS A 555 20.77 -3.60 -23.49
C LYS A 555 21.09 -4.41 -22.23
N ASP A 556 22.03 -3.95 -21.41
CA ASP A 556 22.39 -4.64 -20.17
C ASP A 556 21.31 -4.48 -19.09
N ILE A 557 20.68 -3.31 -18.97
CA ILE A 557 19.58 -3.06 -18.00
C ILE A 557 18.39 -3.97 -18.30
N VAL A 558 17.95 -4.06 -19.56
CA VAL A 558 16.82 -4.89 -19.97
C VAL A 558 17.08 -6.37 -19.73
N LYS A 559 18.31 -6.83 -19.97
CA LYS A 559 18.70 -8.24 -19.82
C LYS A 559 18.67 -8.74 -18.37
N TRP A 560 19.02 -7.87 -17.41
CA TRP A 560 19.16 -8.23 -15.99
C TRP A 560 18.02 -7.75 -15.09
N ALA A 561 17.01 -7.07 -15.65
CA ALA A 561 15.85 -6.64 -14.88
C ALA A 561 15.16 -7.84 -14.21
N PRO A 562 14.82 -7.81 -12.90
CA PRO A 562 14.18 -8.92 -12.18
C PRO A 562 12.71 -9.14 -12.54
N ILE A 563 12.19 -8.34 -13.47
CA ILE A 563 10.85 -8.44 -14.06
C ILE A 563 10.93 -9.07 -15.44
N GLY A 564 9.90 -9.80 -15.83
CA GLY A 564 9.74 -10.25 -17.20
C GLY A 564 9.41 -9.06 -18.11
N ILE A 565 10.16 -8.87 -19.18
CA ILE A 565 9.92 -7.82 -20.18
C ILE A 565 9.65 -8.52 -21.50
N TYR A 566 8.58 -8.13 -22.19
CA TYR A 566 8.28 -8.64 -23.52
C TYR A 566 7.70 -7.58 -24.47
N GLN A 567 7.88 -7.86 -25.75
CA GLN A 567 7.11 -7.29 -26.85
C GLN A 567 6.36 -8.41 -27.54
N SER A 568 5.10 -8.19 -27.91
CA SER A 568 4.30 -9.15 -28.69
C SER A 568 3.51 -8.48 -29.80
N THR A 569 3.30 -9.19 -30.90
CA THR A 569 2.36 -8.77 -31.95
C THR A 569 0.92 -8.75 -31.40
N PRO A 570 -0.01 -8.06 -32.09
CA PRO A 570 -1.43 -8.13 -31.76
C PRO A 570 -1.97 -9.57 -31.69
N ASP A 571 -1.52 -10.41 -32.62
CA ASP A 571 -1.88 -11.83 -32.70
C ASP A 571 -1.29 -12.70 -31.56
N GLY A 572 -0.30 -12.17 -30.84
CA GLY A 572 0.26 -12.74 -29.62
C GLY A 572 1.63 -13.40 -29.76
N ASP A 573 2.28 -13.28 -30.91
CA ASP A 573 3.62 -13.82 -31.10
C ASP A 573 4.65 -12.91 -30.41
N PHE A 574 5.57 -13.50 -29.66
CA PHE A 574 6.63 -12.74 -29.01
C PHE A 574 7.62 -12.19 -30.05
N ILE A 575 7.88 -10.88 -29.99
CA ILE A 575 8.87 -10.20 -30.81
C ILE A 575 10.21 -10.17 -30.06
N THR A 576 10.17 -9.80 -28.78
CA THR A 576 11.35 -9.78 -27.91
C THR A 576 10.98 -10.16 -26.50
N VAL A 577 11.88 -10.81 -25.78
CA VAL A 577 11.72 -11.18 -24.37
C VAL A 577 13.06 -11.10 -23.65
N ASN A 578 13.05 -10.74 -22.37
CA ASN A 578 14.26 -10.77 -21.54
C ASN A 578 14.45 -12.12 -20.83
N ALA A 579 15.64 -12.34 -20.26
CA ALA A 579 16.01 -13.60 -19.62
C ALA A 579 15.17 -13.92 -18.36
N SER A 580 14.68 -12.90 -17.67
CA SER A 580 13.85 -13.05 -16.49
C SER A 580 12.47 -13.61 -16.82
N LEU A 581 11.86 -13.20 -17.94
CA LEU A 581 10.59 -13.77 -18.39
C LEU A 581 10.73 -15.27 -18.75
N VAL A 582 11.82 -15.63 -19.43
CA VAL A 582 12.15 -17.03 -19.77
C VAL A 582 12.24 -17.88 -18.51
N SER A 583 12.95 -17.38 -17.49
CA SER A 583 13.12 -18.08 -16.20
C SER A 583 11.82 -18.18 -15.41
N MET A 584 11.01 -17.11 -15.40
CA MET A 584 9.72 -17.04 -14.73
C MET A 584 8.73 -18.08 -15.26
N LEU A 585 8.64 -18.19 -16.59
CA LEU A 585 7.75 -19.12 -17.28
C LEU A 585 8.28 -20.56 -17.37
N GLY A 586 9.56 -20.78 -17.02
CA GLY A 586 10.20 -22.10 -17.04
C GLY A 586 10.63 -22.58 -18.42
N TYR A 587 10.93 -21.67 -19.36
CA TYR A 587 11.46 -21.98 -20.69
C TYR A 587 12.99 -22.05 -20.67
N GLN A 588 13.60 -22.73 -21.65
CA GLN A 588 15.04 -23.00 -21.63
C GLN A 588 15.89 -21.86 -22.19
N SER A 589 15.33 -21.04 -23.07
CA SER A 589 16.03 -19.91 -23.71
C SER A 589 15.04 -18.90 -24.27
N VAL A 590 15.55 -17.70 -24.62
CA VAL A 590 14.79 -16.68 -25.34
C VAL A 590 14.23 -17.25 -26.66
N ASP A 591 15.04 -18.00 -27.40
CA ASP A 591 14.63 -18.63 -28.67
C ASP A 591 13.56 -19.71 -28.49
N ASP A 592 13.50 -20.36 -27.32
CA ASP A 592 12.44 -21.34 -26.98
C ASP A 592 11.13 -20.60 -26.69
N LEU A 593 11.17 -19.50 -25.92
CA LEU A 593 9.99 -18.72 -25.59
C LEU A 593 9.42 -17.97 -26.81
N ILE A 594 10.26 -17.40 -27.67
CA ILE A 594 9.83 -16.66 -28.87
C ILE A 594 9.05 -17.52 -29.86
N LYS A 595 9.27 -18.85 -29.87
CA LYS A 595 8.53 -19.80 -30.71
C LYS A 595 7.12 -20.11 -30.21
N ASN A 596 6.76 -19.64 -29.01
CA ASN A 596 5.45 -19.84 -28.42
C ASN A 596 4.62 -18.56 -28.50
N ASN A 597 3.31 -18.69 -28.37
CA ASN A 597 2.42 -17.54 -28.37
C ASN A 597 2.09 -17.14 -26.91
N ILE A 598 2.02 -15.84 -26.64
CA ILE A 598 1.69 -15.34 -25.30
C ILE A 598 0.31 -15.79 -24.83
N LYS A 599 -0.63 -16.09 -25.75
CA LYS A 599 -1.95 -16.68 -25.44
C LYS A 599 -1.81 -17.96 -24.62
N ASP A 600 -0.80 -18.77 -24.92
CA ASP A 600 -0.55 -20.03 -24.22
C ASP A 600 0.03 -19.82 -22.82
N CYS A 601 0.42 -18.60 -22.46
CA CYS A 601 0.87 -18.27 -21.11
C CYS A 601 -0.31 -17.94 -20.19
N TYR A 602 -1.49 -17.58 -20.70
CA TYR A 602 -2.66 -17.27 -19.87
C TYR A 602 -3.35 -18.56 -19.40
N TYR A 603 -3.83 -18.55 -18.15
CA TYR A 603 -4.62 -19.65 -17.60
C TYR A 603 -6.03 -19.69 -18.21
N ASN A 604 -6.62 -18.51 -18.46
CA ASN A 604 -7.89 -18.33 -19.15
C ASN A 604 -7.69 -17.51 -20.43
N TYR A 605 -8.05 -18.10 -21.58
CA TYR A 605 -7.89 -17.46 -22.90
C TYR A 605 -8.68 -16.15 -23.02
N ASP A 606 -9.87 -16.08 -22.41
CA ASP A 606 -10.76 -14.92 -22.49
C ASP A 606 -10.20 -13.69 -21.76
N GLU A 607 -9.26 -13.86 -20.83
CA GLU A 607 -8.64 -12.73 -20.11
C GLU A 607 -7.75 -11.91 -21.04
N ARG A 608 -7.07 -12.54 -22.01
CA ARG A 608 -6.22 -11.82 -22.95
C ARG A 608 -7.03 -10.99 -23.95
N GLU A 609 -8.14 -11.51 -24.47
CA GLU A 609 -9.02 -10.79 -25.41
C GLU A 609 -9.63 -9.53 -24.77
N LYS A 610 -10.00 -9.62 -23.47
CA LYS A 610 -10.46 -8.47 -22.69
C LYS A 610 -9.37 -7.42 -22.54
N LEU A 611 -8.11 -7.85 -22.37
CA LEU A 611 -6.97 -6.94 -22.25
C LEU A 611 -6.63 -6.25 -23.57
N ILE A 612 -6.70 -6.96 -24.70
CA ILE A 612 -6.52 -6.35 -26.03
C ILE A 612 -7.53 -5.23 -26.26
N THR A 613 -8.79 -5.46 -25.92
CA THR A 613 -9.83 -4.43 -26.00
C THR A 613 -9.50 -3.19 -25.15
N GLN A 614 -8.79 -3.35 -24.03
CA GLN A 614 -8.32 -2.23 -23.20
C GLN A 614 -7.07 -1.55 -23.77
N TYR A 615 -6.13 -2.31 -24.34
CA TYR A 615 -4.93 -1.78 -25.01
C TYR A 615 -5.29 -0.94 -26.25
N ASP A 616 -6.27 -1.40 -27.03
CA ASP A 616 -6.69 -0.78 -28.28
C ASP A 616 -7.65 0.41 -28.08
N ASN A 617 -8.16 0.62 -26.87
CA ASN A 617 -8.99 1.76 -26.53
C ASN A 617 -8.17 3.08 -26.54
N PRO A 618 -8.52 4.07 -27.38
CA PRO A 618 -7.81 5.35 -27.46
C PRO A 618 -7.78 6.16 -26.16
N ALA A 619 -8.69 5.89 -25.21
CA ALA A 619 -8.79 6.61 -23.95
C ALA A 619 -7.90 6.07 -22.82
N LEU A 620 -7.51 4.78 -22.87
CA LEU A 620 -6.66 4.16 -21.84
C LEU A 620 -5.22 3.92 -22.32
N GLY A 621 -5.05 3.39 -23.54
CA GLY A 621 -3.75 3.10 -24.18
C GLY A 621 -2.79 2.15 -23.42
N SER A 622 -3.11 1.77 -22.19
CA SER A 622 -2.27 1.02 -21.26
C SER A 622 -3.08 0.39 -20.13
N VAL A 623 -2.51 -0.64 -19.51
CA VAL A 623 -2.97 -1.30 -18.30
C VAL A 623 -1.78 -1.34 -17.34
N THR A 624 -1.99 -0.98 -16.08
CA THR A 624 -0.93 -0.96 -15.07
C THR A 624 -1.33 -1.79 -13.85
N ASN A 625 -0.38 -2.59 -13.35
CA ASN A 625 -0.51 -3.39 -12.14
C ASN A 625 -1.77 -4.28 -12.10
N LEU A 626 -2.14 -4.87 -13.23
CA LEU A 626 -3.26 -5.78 -13.29
C LEU A 626 -2.83 -7.17 -12.86
N GLU A 627 -3.54 -7.75 -11.90
CA GLU A 627 -3.30 -9.12 -11.49
C GLU A 627 -3.96 -10.09 -12.47
N VAL A 628 -3.15 -10.99 -13.04
CA VAL A 628 -3.61 -11.98 -14.01
C VAL A 628 -3.03 -13.35 -13.64
N TYR A 629 -3.72 -14.42 -14.01
CA TYR A 629 -3.22 -15.78 -13.81
C TYR A 629 -2.61 -16.32 -15.09
N TRP A 630 -1.31 -16.58 -15.02
CA TRP A 630 -0.56 -17.24 -16.08
C TRP A 630 -0.24 -18.69 -15.69
N LYS A 631 0.30 -19.44 -16.63
CA LYS A 631 0.80 -20.79 -16.44
C LYS A 631 2.23 -20.91 -16.97
N LYS A 632 3.03 -21.68 -16.25
CA LYS A 632 4.37 -22.09 -16.70
C LYS A 632 4.27 -23.16 -17.80
N LYS A 633 5.40 -23.44 -18.45
CA LYS A 633 5.52 -24.52 -19.46
C LYS A 633 5.09 -25.89 -18.93
N ASP A 634 5.24 -26.15 -17.63
CA ASP A 634 4.83 -27.39 -16.96
C ASP A 634 3.34 -27.43 -16.56
N GLY A 635 2.58 -26.38 -16.86
CA GLY A 635 1.17 -26.23 -16.53
C GLY A 635 0.88 -25.68 -15.13
N LYS A 636 1.92 -25.40 -14.33
CA LYS A 636 1.73 -24.87 -12.98
C LYS A 636 1.23 -23.41 -13.02
N PRO A 637 0.16 -23.05 -12.30
CA PRO A 637 -0.34 -21.68 -12.29
C PRO A 637 0.65 -20.75 -11.58
N ILE A 638 0.76 -19.53 -12.10
CA ILE A 638 1.50 -18.42 -11.50
C ILE A 638 0.59 -17.19 -11.45
N SER A 639 0.63 -16.47 -10.34
CA SER A 639 0.00 -15.16 -10.23
C SER A 639 0.98 -14.11 -10.70
N ILE A 640 0.58 -13.34 -11.71
CA ILE A 640 1.41 -12.28 -12.27
C ILE A 640 0.77 -10.92 -12.04
N LEU A 641 1.61 -9.91 -11.87
CA LEU A 641 1.26 -8.51 -11.95
C LEU A 641 1.70 -7.99 -13.32
N LEU A 642 0.75 -7.64 -14.17
CA LEU A 642 0.92 -7.24 -15.56
C LEU A 642 0.76 -5.73 -15.71
N SER A 643 1.75 -5.09 -16.32
CA SER A 643 1.63 -3.73 -16.84
C SER A 643 1.97 -3.73 -18.32
N ALA A 644 1.05 -3.36 -19.20
CA ALA A 644 1.26 -3.42 -20.64
C ALA A 644 0.59 -2.25 -21.37
N HIS A 645 1.15 -1.83 -22.51
CA HIS A 645 0.63 -0.73 -23.32
C HIS A 645 0.81 -0.98 -24.82
N ALA A 646 0.02 -0.27 -25.63
CA ALA A 646 0.05 -0.37 -27.09
C ALA A 646 1.01 0.65 -27.70
N ILE A 647 1.91 0.20 -28.57
CA ILE A 647 2.72 1.06 -29.42
C ILE A 647 2.07 1.11 -30.80
N ARG A 648 1.83 2.33 -31.31
CA ARG A 648 1.14 2.59 -32.57
C ARG A 648 2.08 3.18 -33.62
N ASP A 649 1.74 3.00 -34.88
CA ASP A 649 2.38 3.70 -35.99
C ASP A 649 1.80 5.10 -36.23
N ASP A 650 2.38 5.83 -37.19
CA ASP A 650 1.98 7.20 -37.54
C ASP A 650 0.55 7.27 -38.13
N GLU A 651 -0.03 6.13 -38.52
CA GLU A 651 -1.41 5.99 -39.01
C GLU A 651 -2.40 5.61 -37.89
N GLY A 652 -1.91 5.42 -36.66
CA GLY A 652 -2.71 5.10 -35.48
C GLY A 652 -2.99 3.60 -35.27
N ASN A 653 -2.45 2.73 -36.14
CA ASN A 653 -2.61 1.28 -36.02
C ASN A 653 -1.63 0.72 -34.99
N THR A 654 -2.08 -0.27 -34.21
CA THR A 654 -1.24 -0.92 -33.20
C THR A 654 -0.15 -1.77 -33.85
N LYS A 655 1.11 -1.38 -33.65
CA LYS A 655 2.30 -2.05 -34.20
C LYS A 655 2.70 -3.26 -33.35
N TYR A 656 2.72 -3.10 -32.03
CA TYR A 656 2.96 -4.18 -31.05
C TYR A 656 2.56 -3.74 -29.63
N TYR A 657 2.49 -4.71 -28.73
CA TYR A 657 2.29 -4.50 -27.29
C TYR A 657 3.60 -4.66 -26.52
N GLU A 658 3.85 -3.76 -25.57
CA GLU A 658 4.96 -3.84 -24.63
C GLU A 658 4.44 -4.13 -23.22
N GLY A 659 5.01 -5.13 -22.56
CA GLY A 659 4.56 -5.56 -21.24
C GLY A 659 5.67 -5.90 -20.26
N PHE A 660 5.41 -5.59 -19.00
CA PHE A 660 6.19 -5.92 -17.82
C PHE A 660 5.40 -6.87 -16.93
N VAL A 661 6.07 -7.92 -16.47
CA VAL A 661 5.47 -9.02 -15.70
C VAL A 661 6.27 -9.24 -14.43
N LEU A 662 5.59 -9.26 -13.29
CA LEU A 662 6.18 -9.62 -12.00
C LEU A 662 5.46 -10.84 -11.43
N ASP A 663 6.20 -11.87 -11.00
CA ASP A 663 5.63 -13.02 -10.31
C ASP A 663 5.31 -12.64 -8.85
N ILE A 664 4.03 -12.69 -8.49
CA ILE A 664 3.51 -12.34 -7.15
C ILE A 664 2.95 -13.57 -6.41
N THR A 665 3.24 -14.78 -6.90
CA THR A 665 2.67 -16.03 -6.36
C THR A 665 3.00 -16.23 -4.88
N GLU A 666 4.25 -15.99 -4.49
CA GLU A 666 4.69 -16.12 -3.08
C GLU A 666 4.10 -15.02 -2.18
N ARG A 667 3.99 -13.79 -2.70
CA ARG A 667 3.38 -12.68 -1.95
C ARG A 667 1.91 -12.95 -1.64
N LYS A 668 1.13 -13.45 -2.62
CA LYS A 668 -0.29 -13.75 -2.42
C LYS A 668 -0.56 -14.87 -1.43
N SER A 669 0.27 -15.93 -1.44
CA SER A 669 0.08 -17.04 -0.48
C SER A 669 0.30 -16.57 0.97
N LEU A 670 1.30 -15.70 1.19
CA LEU A 670 1.59 -15.11 2.49
C LEU A 670 0.50 -14.13 2.95
N GLU A 671 -0.04 -13.31 2.06
CA GLU A 671 -1.09 -12.34 2.39
C GLU A 671 -2.41 -13.02 2.79
N VAL A 672 -2.79 -14.09 2.08
CA VAL A 672 -3.94 -14.92 2.46
C VAL A 672 -3.71 -15.62 3.81
N GLN A 673 -2.49 -16.05 4.09
CA GLN A 673 -2.13 -16.67 5.37
C GLN A 673 -2.18 -15.67 6.52
N LEU A 674 -1.72 -14.43 6.31
CA LEU A 674 -1.75 -13.35 7.29
C LEU A 674 -3.20 -12.93 7.63
N LEU A 675 -4.05 -12.74 6.62
CA LEU A 675 -5.47 -12.39 6.81
C LEU A 675 -6.24 -13.48 7.57
N ARG A 676 -5.85 -14.75 7.41
CA ARG A 676 -6.39 -15.87 8.20
C ARG A 676 -6.01 -15.75 9.67
N THR A 677 -4.74 -15.49 9.97
CA THR A 677 -4.27 -15.33 11.36
C THR A 677 -4.93 -14.14 12.04
N GLN A 678 -5.00 -12.97 11.39
CA GLN A 678 -5.63 -11.77 11.95
C GLN A 678 -7.13 -11.95 12.25
N ARG A 679 -7.86 -12.65 11.38
CA ARG A 679 -9.28 -12.98 11.64
C ARG A 679 -9.43 -13.91 12.84
N LEU A 680 -8.56 -14.92 12.97
CA LEU A 680 -8.58 -15.85 14.10
C LEU A 680 -8.26 -15.15 15.43
N ASP A 681 -7.27 -14.25 15.45
CA ASP A 681 -6.92 -13.48 16.65
C ASP A 681 -8.04 -12.53 17.11
N SER A 682 -8.72 -11.87 16.16
CA SER A 682 -9.89 -11.02 16.46
C SER A 682 -11.08 -11.83 17.00
N LEU A 683 -11.30 -13.04 16.49
CA LEU A 683 -12.31 -13.97 17.01
C LEU A 683 -11.93 -14.53 18.38
N GLY A 684 -10.64 -14.83 18.60
CA GLY A 684 -10.08 -15.34 19.85
C GLY A 684 -10.33 -14.43 21.03
N THR A 685 -10.16 -13.13 20.82
CA THR A 685 -10.34 -12.11 21.86
C THR A 685 -11.82 -11.95 22.24
N LEU A 686 -12.72 -11.93 21.25
CA LEU A 686 -14.17 -11.83 21.48
C LEU A 686 -14.75 -13.12 22.11
N ALA A 687 -14.31 -14.29 21.64
CA ALA A 687 -14.73 -15.58 22.20
C ALA A 687 -14.29 -15.75 23.67
N SER A 688 -13.15 -15.15 24.04
CA SER A 688 -12.65 -15.14 25.42
C SER A 688 -13.59 -14.43 26.40
N GLY A 689 -14.07 -13.24 26.04
CA GLY A 689 -15.02 -12.48 26.87
C GLY A 689 -16.38 -13.18 26.99
N ILE A 690 -16.90 -13.71 25.87
CA ILE A 690 -18.19 -14.43 25.86
C ILE A 690 -18.13 -15.71 26.70
N ALA A 691 -17.01 -16.43 26.65
CA ALA A 691 -16.86 -17.66 27.41
C ALA A 691 -16.73 -17.42 28.92
N HIS A 692 -16.06 -16.33 29.31
CA HIS A 692 -16.01 -15.88 30.71
C HIS A 692 -17.43 -15.68 31.26
N ASP A 693 -18.25 -14.89 30.57
CA ASP A 693 -19.60 -14.55 31.02
C ASP A 693 -20.52 -15.78 31.08
N LEU A 694 -20.41 -16.70 30.12
CA LEU A 694 -21.21 -17.93 30.12
C LEU A 694 -20.78 -18.93 31.21
N ASN A 695 -19.48 -19.02 31.52
CA ASN A 695 -18.99 -19.87 32.62
C ASN A 695 -19.49 -19.38 33.99
N ASN A 696 -19.61 -18.07 34.15
CA ASN A 696 -20.16 -17.45 35.36
C ASN A 696 -21.65 -17.80 35.54
N VAL A 697 -22.42 -17.89 34.45
CA VAL A 697 -23.83 -18.32 34.52
C VAL A 697 -23.97 -19.82 34.81
N LEU A 698 -23.08 -20.66 34.28
CA LEU A 698 -23.18 -22.12 34.42
C LEU A 698 -22.74 -22.64 35.81
N SER A 699 -21.82 -21.96 36.50
CA SER A 699 -21.32 -22.40 37.82
C SER A 699 -22.44 -22.45 38.88
N PRO A 700 -23.24 -21.39 39.10
CA PRO A 700 -24.40 -21.39 40.00
C PRO A 700 -25.41 -22.50 39.70
N ILE A 701 -25.66 -22.77 38.42
CA ILE A 701 -26.64 -23.76 37.97
C ILE A 701 -26.20 -25.17 38.40
N LEU A 702 -24.93 -25.53 38.15
CA LEU A 702 -24.39 -26.83 38.52
C LEU A 702 -24.39 -27.06 40.03
N LEU A 703 -23.93 -26.08 40.81
CA LEU A 703 -23.95 -26.15 42.27
C LEU A 703 -25.37 -26.26 42.84
N SER A 704 -26.34 -25.53 42.27
CA SER A 704 -27.74 -25.58 42.69
C SER A 704 -28.38 -26.94 42.40
N ILE A 705 -28.04 -27.58 41.27
CA ILE A 705 -28.51 -28.93 40.93
C ILE A 705 -27.99 -29.96 41.93
N ASP A 706 -26.71 -29.87 42.32
CA ASP A 706 -26.12 -30.73 43.35
C ASP A 706 -26.82 -30.58 44.70
N MET A 707 -27.13 -29.34 45.12
CA MET A 707 -27.93 -29.09 46.33
C MET A 707 -29.33 -29.70 46.24
N LEU A 708 -30.04 -29.50 45.12
CA LEU A 708 -31.40 -30.02 44.92
C LEU A 708 -31.45 -31.56 44.94
N LYS A 709 -30.42 -32.24 44.44
CA LYS A 709 -30.30 -33.70 44.53
C LYS A 709 -30.18 -34.17 45.97
N MET A 710 -29.66 -33.34 46.88
CA MET A 710 -29.53 -33.72 48.29
C MET A 710 -30.84 -33.56 49.08
N TYR A 711 -31.67 -32.56 48.74
CA TYR A 711 -32.95 -32.32 49.40
C TYR A 711 -34.11 -33.18 48.88
N SER A 712 -33.96 -33.81 47.71
CA SER A 712 -35.05 -34.53 47.04
C SER A 712 -34.67 -36.00 46.77
N PRO A 713 -35.04 -36.95 47.65
CA PRO A 713 -34.78 -38.37 47.46
C PRO A 713 -35.72 -39.04 46.42
N GLU A 714 -36.60 -38.27 45.77
CA GLU A 714 -37.57 -38.81 44.81
C GLU A 714 -36.89 -39.18 43.48
N GLU A 715 -37.03 -40.45 43.07
CA GLU A 715 -36.34 -41.03 41.90
C GLU A 715 -36.61 -40.27 40.59
N LYS A 716 -37.83 -39.72 40.45
CA LYS A 716 -38.23 -38.92 39.27
C LYS A 716 -37.57 -37.53 39.27
N MET A 717 -37.41 -36.92 40.44
CA MET A 717 -36.73 -35.62 40.61
C MET A 717 -35.22 -35.77 40.40
N GLN A 718 -34.62 -36.84 40.95
CA GLN A 718 -33.21 -37.21 40.71
C GLN A 718 -32.90 -37.35 39.22
N LYS A 719 -33.81 -37.99 38.46
CA LYS A 719 -33.65 -38.15 37.01
C LYS A 719 -33.74 -36.82 36.25
N LEU A 720 -34.65 -35.92 36.66
CA LEU A 720 -34.76 -34.58 36.08
C LEU A 720 -33.53 -33.72 36.37
N LEU A 721 -33.06 -33.72 37.61
CA LEU A 721 -31.87 -33.00 38.05
C LEU A 721 -30.60 -33.51 37.36
N SER A 722 -30.46 -34.83 37.20
CA SER A 722 -29.37 -35.42 36.41
C SER A 722 -29.41 -35.00 34.95
N THR A 723 -30.60 -34.82 34.37
CA THR A 723 -30.75 -34.33 32.99
C THR A 723 -30.34 -32.86 32.88
N LEU A 724 -30.70 -32.02 33.85
CA LEU A 724 -30.29 -30.61 33.90
C LEU A 724 -28.77 -30.48 34.06
N GLU A 725 -28.16 -31.31 34.90
CA GLU A 725 -26.70 -31.34 35.09
C GLU A 725 -25.98 -31.70 33.79
N ILE A 726 -26.41 -32.77 33.11
CA ILE A 726 -25.86 -33.19 31.81
C ILE A 726 -25.97 -32.06 30.78
N ASN A 727 -27.08 -31.32 30.74
CA ASN A 727 -27.27 -30.22 29.80
C ASN A 727 -26.39 -29.01 30.13
N ALA A 728 -26.23 -28.67 31.41
CA ALA A 728 -25.32 -27.59 31.84
C ALA A 728 -23.85 -27.94 31.56
N ILE A 729 -23.45 -29.19 31.79
CA ILE A 729 -22.12 -29.71 31.42
C ILE A 729 -21.92 -29.64 29.89
N ARG A 730 -22.93 -30.04 29.10
CA ARG A 730 -22.86 -29.92 27.63
C ARG A 730 -22.71 -28.47 27.18
N GLY A 731 -23.43 -27.52 27.80
CA GLY A 731 -23.28 -26.08 27.51
C GLY A 731 -21.85 -25.60 27.75
N ARG A 732 -21.25 -25.99 28.87
CA ARG A 732 -19.84 -25.72 29.20
C ARG A 732 -18.88 -26.28 28.13
N ASP A 733 -19.11 -27.52 27.72
CA ASP A 733 -18.22 -28.20 26.78
C ASP A 733 -18.29 -27.57 25.37
N ILE A 734 -19.45 -27.06 24.95
CA ILE A 734 -19.62 -26.28 23.71
C ILE A 734 -18.81 -24.98 23.76
N ILE A 735 -18.88 -24.25 24.88
CA ILE A 735 -18.11 -23.00 25.08
C ILE A 735 -16.60 -23.29 24.99
N LYS A 736 -16.16 -24.40 25.60
CA LYS A 736 -14.78 -24.86 25.53
C LYS A 736 -14.33 -25.19 24.09
N GLN A 737 -15.20 -25.79 23.28
CA GLN A 737 -14.92 -26.05 21.86
C GLN A 737 -14.75 -24.76 21.04
N VAL A 738 -15.60 -23.76 21.28
CA VAL A 738 -15.51 -22.44 20.61
C VAL A 738 -14.21 -21.72 20.99
N LEU A 739 -13.82 -21.76 22.27
CA LEU A 739 -12.56 -21.18 22.76
C LEU A 739 -11.32 -21.88 22.18
N THR A 740 -11.36 -23.21 22.10
CA THR A 740 -10.26 -24.02 21.54
C THR A 740 -10.06 -23.72 20.05
N PHE A 741 -11.16 -23.49 19.32
CA PHE A 741 -11.13 -23.07 17.93
C PHE A 741 -10.54 -21.66 17.76
N ALA A 742 -10.86 -20.73 18.67
CA ALA A 742 -10.50 -19.33 18.54
C ALA A 742 -9.06 -19.00 19.01
N ARG A 743 -8.45 -19.80 19.89
CA ARG A 743 -7.10 -19.56 20.44
C ARG A 743 -5.95 -20.26 19.71
N GLY A 744 -6.23 -21.10 18.71
CA GLY A 744 -5.19 -21.90 18.05
C GLY A 744 -4.59 -22.99 18.95
N PHE A 745 -4.09 -24.06 18.33
CA PHE A 745 -3.79 -25.32 19.00
C PHE A 745 -2.49 -25.26 19.84
N LYS A 746 -2.61 -25.26 21.17
CA LYS A 746 -1.60 -25.84 22.06
C LYS A 746 -2.09 -27.23 22.49
N SER A 747 -1.62 -28.26 21.80
CA SER A 747 -2.00 -29.65 22.04
C SER A 747 -1.11 -30.28 23.13
N GLU A 748 -1.70 -30.93 24.12
CA GLU A 748 -0.97 -31.82 25.04
C GLU A 748 -1.04 -33.25 24.50
N PHE A 749 0.02 -33.72 23.83
CA PHE A 749 0.10 -35.06 23.26
C PHE A 749 0.43 -36.10 24.35
N GLY A 750 -0.50 -37.02 24.61
CA GLY A 750 -0.32 -38.19 25.48
C GLY A 750 -0.44 -39.52 24.73
N ILE A 751 -0.13 -40.64 25.38
CA ILE A 751 -0.46 -41.98 24.86
C ILE A 751 -1.92 -42.28 25.20
N LEU A 752 -2.71 -42.55 24.17
CA LEU A 752 -4.15 -42.71 24.25
C LEU A 752 -4.57 -44.10 23.82
N GLN A 753 -5.66 -44.57 24.41
CA GLN A 753 -6.37 -45.77 23.99
C GLN A 753 -7.68 -45.35 23.27
N PRO A 754 -7.71 -45.33 21.91
CA PRO A 754 -8.82 -44.78 21.12
C PRO A 754 -10.16 -45.46 21.36
N LYS A 755 -10.13 -46.72 21.82
CA LYS A 755 -11.34 -47.47 22.22
C LYS A 755 -12.20 -46.73 23.24
N HIS A 756 -11.58 -46.00 24.19
CA HIS A 756 -12.31 -45.25 25.20
C HIS A 756 -13.06 -44.06 24.58
N ILE A 757 -12.36 -43.30 23.73
CA ILE A 757 -12.93 -42.13 23.04
C ILE A 757 -14.11 -42.54 22.15
N MET A 758 -13.96 -43.63 21.38
CA MET A 758 -15.03 -44.15 20.54
C MET A 758 -16.24 -44.61 21.34
N LYS A 759 -16.04 -45.22 22.51
CA LYS A 759 -17.14 -45.66 23.38
C LYS A 759 -17.96 -44.47 23.90
N ASP A 760 -17.30 -43.38 24.27
CA ASP A 760 -17.98 -42.17 24.74
C ASP A 760 -18.83 -41.54 23.62
N ILE A 761 -18.31 -41.50 22.39
CA ILE A 761 -19.03 -40.95 21.24
C ILE A 761 -20.22 -41.83 20.85
N LEU A 762 -20.08 -43.15 20.89
CA LEU A 762 -21.18 -44.08 20.66
C LEU A 762 -22.32 -43.86 21.66
N ASN A 763 -22.00 -43.67 22.96
CA ASN A 763 -23.01 -43.38 23.98
C ASN A 763 -23.74 -42.05 23.67
N ILE A 764 -22.99 -40.99 23.35
CA ILE A 764 -23.58 -39.69 22.99
C ILE A 764 -24.49 -39.80 21.76
N ALA A 765 -24.03 -40.49 20.71
CA ALA A 765 -24.79 -40.64 19.48
C ALA A 765 -26.07 -41.47 19.70
N GLN A 766 -26.02 -42.53 20.51
CA GLN A 766 -27.20 -43.32 20.86
C GLN A 766 -28.25 -42.52 21.65
N GLU A 767 -27.84 -41.56 22.49
CA GLU A 767 -28.76 -40.73 23.26
C GLU A 767 -29.32 -39.54 22.48
N THR A 768 -28.56 -38.99 21.53
CA THR A 768 -28.87 -37.69 20.90
C THR A 768 -29.33 -37.81 19.45
N PHE A 769 -29.06 -38.90 18.76
CA PHE A 769 -29.43 -39.03 17.36
C PHE A 769 -30.89 -39.46 17.23
N PRO A 770 -31.58 -39.03 16.15
CA PRO A 770 -32.92 -39.50 15.85
C PRO A 770 -33.02 -41.03 15.85
N LYS A 771 -34.10 -41.59 16.42
CA LYS A 771 -34.29 -43.06 16.55
C LYS A 771 -34.37 -43.81 15.20
N ASN A 772 -34.55 -43.10 14.09
CA ASN A 772 -34.53 -43.65 12.73
C ASN A 772 -33.10 -43.81 12.16
N ILE A 773 -32.06 -43.48 12.91
CA ILE A 773 -30.66 -43.79 12.57
C ILE A 773 -30.20 -44.96 13.44
N GLN A 774 -29.91 -46.10 12.82
CA GLN A 774 -29.35 -47.27 13.50
C GLN A 774 -27.83 -47.13 13.60
N ILE A 775 -27.29 -47.20 14.80
CA ILE A 775 -25.84 -47.12 15.04
C ILE A 775 -25.28 -48.53 15.26
N ILE A 776 -24.30 -48.92 14.44
CA ILE A 776 -23.60 -50.22 14.52
C ILE A 776 -22.13 -49.94 14.81
N SER A 777 -21.52 -50.71 15.72
CA SER A 777 -20.10 -50.56 16.06
C SER A 777 -19.38 -51.91 16.04
N ASP A 778 -18.20 -51.94 15.42
CA ASP A 778 -17.30 -53.08 15.38
C ASP A 778 -15.86 -52.60 15.65
N ILE A 779 -15.46 -52.64 16.92
CA ILE A 779 -14.17 -52.14 17.40
C ILE A 779 -13.32 -53.35 17.78
N PHE A 780 -12.15 -53.48 17.15
CA PHE A 780 -11.22 -54.56 17.44
C PHE A 780 -10.84 -54.58 18.93
N PRO A 781 -10.93 -55.74 19.64
CA PRO A 781 -10.72 -55.79 21.09
C PRO A 781 -9.36 -55.28 21.54
N ASP A 782 -8.31 -55.62 20.79
CA ASP A 782 -6.89 -55.34 21.05
C ASP A 782 -6.35 -54.23 20.13
N LEU A 783 -7.10 -53.14 20.04
CA LEU A 783 -6.71 -51.97 19.25
C LEU A 783 -5.43 -51.32 19.83
N TRP A 784 -4.49 -50.96 18.96
CA TRP A 784 -3.23 -50.32 19.36
C TRP A 784 -3.44 -48.91 19.94
N THR A 785 -2.49 -48.48 20.76
CA THR A 785 -2.46 -47.13 21.33
C THR A 785 -1.91 -46.13 20.31
N VAL A 786 -2.30 -44.87 20.44
CA VAL A 786 -1.83 -43.78 19.58
C VAL A 786 -1.30 -42.64 20.43
N LYS A 787 -0.33 -41.89 19.89
CA LYS A 787 0.12 -40.65 20.52
C LYS A 787 -0.76 -39.50 20.02
N GLY A 788 -1.46 -38.82 20.91
CA GLY A 788 -2.41 -37.78 20.53
C GLY A 788 -2.99 -36.97 21.67
N ASP A 789 -3.80 -35.99 21.31
CA ASP A 789 -4.65 -35.23 22.22
C ASP A 789 -6.07 -35.83 22.19
N ALA A 790 -6.56 -36.28 23.34
CA ALA A 790 -7.85 -36.97 23.44
C ALA A 790 -9.02 -36.06 23.05
N THR A 791 -8.93 -34.76 23.35
CA THR A 791 -9.95 -33.77 23.03
C THR A 791 -10.04 -33.55 21.53
N GLN A 792 -8.88 -33.48 20.87
CA GLN A 792 -8.82 -33.27 19.42
C GLN A 792 -9.31 -34.49 18.64
N LEU A 793 -8.91 -35.69 19.05
CA LEU A 793 -9.44 -36.92 18.45
C LEU A 793 -10.94 -37.10 18.70
N HIS A 794 -11.43 -36.74 19.88
CA HIS A 794 -12.86 -36.71 20.17
C HIS A 794 -13.60 -35.76 19.21
N GLN A 795 -13.05 -34.56 18.96
CA GLN A 795 -13.61 -33.58 18.04
C GLN A 795 -13.66 -34.10 16.59
N VAL A 796 -12.61 -34.76 16.10
CA VAL A 796 -12.59 -35.36 14.75
C VAL A 796 -13.75 -36.34 14.59
N LEU A 797 -13.87 -37.27 15.53
CA LEU A 797 -14.89 -38.31 15.48
C LEU A 797 -16.30 -37.73 15.63
N MET A 798 -16.50 -36.77 16.53
CA MET A 798 -17.80 -36.11 16.70
C MET A 798 -18.23 -35.33 15.45
N ASN A 799 -17.29 -34.62 14.80
CA ASN A 799 -17.56 -33.93 13.54
C ASN A 799 -18.02 -34.90 12.44
N LEU A 800 -17.35 -36.06 12.33
CA LEU A 800 -17.71 -37.08 11.34
C LEU A 800 -19.08 -37.72 11.66
N PHE A 801 -19.39 -37.98 12.93
CA PHE A 801 -20.69 -38.49 13.37
C PHE A 801 -21.83 -37.50 13.09
N LEU A 802 -21.63 -36.21 13.37
CA LEU A 802 -22.63 -35.17 13.09
C LEU A 802 -22.85 -34.98 11.59
N ASN A 803 -21.79 -35.02 10.78
CA ASN A 803 -21.91 -34.98 9.32
C ASN A 803 -22.68 -36.19 8.78
N ALA A 804 -22.42 -37.39 9.29
CA ALA A 804 -23.15 -38.59 8.94
C ALA A 804 -24.64 -38.48 9.30
N ARG A 805 -24.97 -37.99 10.50
CA ARG A 805 -26.35 -37.72 10.91
C ARG A 805 -27.06 -36.76 9.97
N ASP A 806 -26.42 -35.63 9.68
CA ASP A 806 -26.98 -34.59 8.82
C ASP A 806 -27.18 -35.07 7.38
N ALA A 807 -26.35 -36.00 6.91
CA ALA A 807 -26.49 -36.64 5.61
C ALA A 807 -27.61 -37.70 5.54
N MET A 808 -28.25 -38.03 6.68
CA MET A 808 -29.33 -39.02 6.78
C MET A 808 -30.63 -38.41 7.36
N PRO A 809 -31.21 -37.36 6.74
CA PRO A 809 -32.40 -36.68 7.28
C PRO A 809 -33.64 -37.60 7.37
N VAL A 810 -33.72 -38.62 6.51
CA VAL A 810 -34.82 -39.60 6.47
C VAL A 810 -34.54 -40.84 7.34
N GLY A 811 -33.37 -40.91 7.98
CA GLY A 811 -32.89 -42.09 8.71
C GLY A 811 -31.94 -42.95 7.88
N GLY A 812 -31.29 -43.92 8.51
CA GLY A 812 -30.26 -44.73 7.87
C GLY A 812 -29.43 -45.55 8.86
N THR A 813 -28.27 -46.03 8.42
CA THR A 813 -27.33 -46.77 9.27
C THR A 813 -26.00 -46.02 9.35
N LEU A 814 -25.53 -45.77 10.58
CA LEU A 814 -24.19 -45.27 10.88
C LEU A 814 -23.35 -46.43 11.44
N GLU A 815 -22.29 -46.80 10.74
CA GLU A 815 -21.37 -47.86 11.15
C GLU A 815 -20.01 -47.27 11.56
N LEU A 816 -19.54 -47.62 12.75
CA LEU A 816 -18.19 -47.31 13.24
C LEU A 816 -17.36 -48.60 13.29
N LYS A 817 -16.26 -48.65 12.52
CA LYS A 817 -15.30 -49.74 12.53
C LYS A 817 -13.92 -49.26 12.97
N ALA A 818 -13.22 -50.04 13.78
CA ALA A 818 -11.84 -49.73 14.15
C ALA A 818 -10.95 -50.98 14.16
N LEU A 819 -9.84 -50.92 13.42
CA LEU A 819 -8.95 -52.05 13.16
C LEU A 819 -7.47 -51.62 13.21
N ASN A 820 -6.59 -52.56 13.53
CA ASN A 820 -5.14 -52.38 13.38
C ASN A 820 -4.74 -52.66 11.92
N PHE A 821 -3.89 -51.82 11.35
CA PHE A 821 -3.43 -51.92 9.97
C PHE A 821 -1.92 -51.71 9.88
N ILE A 822 -1.22 -52.57 9.14
CA ILE A 822 0.20 -52.40 8.86
C ILE A 822 0.32 -51.92 7.42
N SER A 823 0.80 -50.69 7.25
CA SER A 823 1.07 -50.09 5.95
C SER A 823 2.34 -50.72 5.36
N ASP A 824 2.19 -51.41 4.24
CA ASP A 824 3.30 -52.00 3.49
C ASP A 824 3.88 -51.03 2.44
N ARG A 825 5.02 -51.42 1.87
CA ARG A 825 5.75 -50.61 0.88
C ARG A 825 4.99 -50.38 -0.44
N GLN A 826 3.96 -51.17 -0.74
CA GLN A 826 3.10 -50.97 -1.91
C GLN A 826 2.00 -49.96 -1.61
N PHE A 827 1.38 -50.03 -0.43
CA PHE A 827 0.38 -49.09 0.04
C PHE A 827 0.97 -47.67 0.20
N ALA A 828 2.17 -47.54 0.78
CA ALA A 828 2.89 -46.26 0.88
C ALA A 828 3.28 -45.65 -0.47
N LYS A 829 3.33 -46.43 -1.56
CA LYS A 829 3.56 -45.91 -2.93
C LYS A 829 2.27 -45.46 -3.62
N MET A 830 1.13 -46.08 -3.30
CA MET A 830 -0.17 -45.71 -3.87
C MET A 830 -0.78 -44.50 -3.16
N GLN A 831 -0.47 -44.30 -1.88
CA GLN A 831 -0.97 -43.17 -1.09
C GLN A 831 0.18 -42.23 -0.70
N LEU A 832 0.24 -41.06 -1.35
CA LEU A 832 1.28 -40.02 -1.17
C LEU A 832 1.47 -39.55 0.30
N GLN A 833 0.47 -39.77 1.16
CA GLN A 833 0.45 -39.34 2.56
C GLN A 833 0.73 -40.47 3.57
N ALA A 834 0.90 -41.71 3.11
CA ALA A 834 1.14 -42.86 3.98
C ALA A 834 2.64 -43.16 4.11
N HIS A 835 3.09 -43.51 5.32
CA HIS A 835 4.43 -44.02 5.59
C HIS A 835 4.37 -45.53 5.89
N GLU A 836 5.51 -46.21 5.78
CA GLU A 836 5.63 -47.62 6.17
C GLU A 836 5.57 -47.70 7.70
N GLY A 837 4.64 -48.49 8.27
CA GLY A 837 4.46 -48.55 9.71
C GLY A 837 3.09 -49.05 10.18
N ALA A 838 2.93 -49.16 11.49
CA ALA A 838 1.70 -49.56 12.16
C ALA A 838 0.73 -48.36 12.28
N TYR A 839 -0.51 -48.56 11.86
CA TYR A 839 -1.60 -47.61 11.95
C TYR A 839 -2.80 -48.26 12.64
N ILE A 840 -3.67 -47.43 13.20
CA ILE A 840 -5.08 -47.79 13.41
C ILE A 840 -5.92 -47.11 12.34
N ILE A 841 -6.95 -47.82 11.87
CA ILE A 841 -7.95 -47.29 10.94
C ILE A 841 -9.26 -47.16 11.72
N ILE A 842 -9.83 -45.97 11.72
CA ILE A 842 -11.18 -45.72 12.22
C ILE A 842 -12.06 -45.35 11.02
N SER A 843 -12.93 -46.28 10.61
CA SER A 843 -13.86 -46.13 9.49
C SER A 843 -15.24 -45.73 10.00
N ILE A 844 -15.73 -44.57 9.55
CA ILE A 844 -17.10 -44.11 9.82
C ILE A 844 -17.87 -44.14 8.51
N ARG A 845 -18.91 -44.97 8.45
CA ARG A 845 -19.74 -45.17 7.27
C ARG A 845 -21.18 -44.76 7.53
N ASP A 846 -21.73 -43.90 6.68
CA ASP A 846 -23.15 -43.57 6.63
C ASP A 846 -23.82 -44.15 5.38
N THR A 847 -25.15 -44.26 5.41
CA THR A 847 -26.00 -44.63 4.26
C THR A 847 -26.81 -43.43 3.77
N GLY A 848 -26.26 -42.21 3.90
CA GLY A 848 -26.92 -40.96 3.56
C GLY A 848 -26.90 -40.61 2.08
N GLU A 849 -27.07 -39.32 1.80
CA GLU A 849 -27.16 -38.78 0.43
C GLU A 849 -25.86 -38.91 -0.39
N GLY A 850 -24.72 -39.14 0.27
CA GLY A 850 -23.41 -39.21 -0.38
C GLY A 850 -22.91 -37.86 -0.91
N ILE A 851 -21.63 -37.82 -1.29
CA ILE A 851 -20.90 -36.63 -1.74
C ILE A 851 -20.55 -36.80 -3.23
N PRO A 852 -20.92 -35.84 -4.10
CA PRO A 852 -20.55 -35.88 -5.51
C PRO A 852 -19.02 -35.84 -5.73
N TYR A 853 -18.51 -36.63 -6.66
CA TYR A 853 -17.06 -36.73 -6.96
C TYR A 853 -16.42 -35.37 -7.27
N SER A 854 -17.14 -34.46 -7.93
CA SER A 854 -16.67 -33.11 -8.28
C SER A 854 -16.33 -32.20 -7.09
N VAL A 855 -16.80 -32.53 -5.88
CA VAL A 855 -16.58 -31.73 -4.69
C VAL A 855 -15.77 -32.45 -3.61
N ILE A 856 -15.45 -33.74 -3.76
CA ILE A 856 -14.70 -34.53 -2.76
C ILE A 856 -13.35 -33.88 -2.44
N GLU A 857 -12.62 -33.35 -3.41
CA GLU A 857 -11.34 -32.67 -3.17
C GLU A 857 -11.52 -31.34 -2.40
N LYS A 858 -12.70 -30.72 -2.49
CA LYS A 858 -13.01 -29.41 -1.90
C LYS A 858 -13.65 -29.52 -0.51
N ILE A 859 -14.11 -30.70 -0.08
CA ILE A 859 -14.78 -30.84 1.24
C ILE A 859 -13.87 -30.53 2.43
N PHE A 860 -12.55 -30.57 2.21
CA PHE A 860 -11.55 -30.20 3.20
C PHE A 860 -11.12 -28.74 3.11
N ASP A 861 -11.63 -27.97 2.14
CA ASP A 861 -11.38 -26.54 2.04
C ASP A 861 -12.13 -25.78 3.15
N PRO A 862 -11.46 -24.85 3.87
CA PRO A 862 -12.12 -24.05 4.88
C PRO A 862 -13.29 -23.25 4.30
N PHE A 863 -14.42 -23.24 5.00
CA PHE A 863 -15.68 -22.57 4.63
C PHE A 863 -16.42 -23.18 3.43
N PHE A 864 -15.93 -24.27 2.85
CA PHE A 864 -16.67 -25.00 1.84
C PHE A 864 -17.89 -25.68 2.47
N THR A 865 -19.08 -25.38 1.97
CA THR A 865 -20.34 -25.99 2.41
C THR A 865 -21.28 -26.13 1.24
N THR A 866 -21.98 -27.26 1.18
CA THR A 866 -23.08 -27.51 0.24
C THR A 866 -24.45 -27.20 0.84
N LYS A 867 -24.49 -26.77 2.12
CA LYS A 867 -25.70 -26.41 2.87
C LYS A 867 -26.10 -24.95 2.61
N GLU A 868 -27.39 -24.64 2.72
CA GLU A 868 -27.94 -23.27 2.60
C GLU A 868 -27.22 -22.27 3.52
N ILE A 869 -27.19 -21.00 3.12
CA ILE A 869 -26.55 -19.89 3.85
C ILE A 869 -27.07 -19.86 5.30
N GLY A 870 -26.16 -20.04 6.26
CA GLY A 870 -26.46 -20.04 7.70
C GLY A 870 -26.66 -21.42 8.35
N LYS A 871 -26.74 -22.52 7.59
CA LYS A 871 -26.95 -23.90 8.13
C LYS A 871 -25.68 -24.76 8.21
N GLY A 872 -24.52 -24.22 7.86
CA GLY A 872 -23.24 -24.92 7.94
C GLY A 872 -22.07 -23.95 7.99
N THR A 873 -21.16 -24.16 8.94
CA THR A 873 -19.97 -23.31 9.11
C THR A 873 -18.87 -23.60 8.08
N GLY A 874 -18.92 -24.76 7.41
CA GLY A 874 -17.89 -25.21 6.46
C GLY A 874 -16.52 -25.47 7.12
N LEU A 875 -16.47 -25.54 8.45
CA LEU A 875 -15.21 -25.65 9.21
C LEU A 875 -14.96 -27.05 9.79
N GLY A 876 -15.99 -27.91 9.87
CA GLY A 876 -15.89 -29.21 10.54
C GLY A 876 -14.86 -30.15 9.90
N LEU A 877 -14.98 -30.41 8.59
CA LEU A 877 -14.10 -31.35 7.87
C LEU A 877 -12.68 -30.80 7.69
N SER A 878 -12.52 -29.51 7.43
CA SER A 878 -11.20 -28.87 7.35
C SER A 878 -10.45 -28.90 8.69
N THR A 879 -11.18 -28.73 9.80
CA THR A 879 -10.63 -28.89 11.16
C THR A 879 -10.26 -30.34 11.42
N SER A 880 -11.13 -31.31 11.08
CA SER A 880 -10.85 -32.74 11.26
C SER A 880 -9.60 -33.17 10.48
N HIS A 881 -9.45 -32.72 9.23
CA HIS A 881 -8.28 -33.00 8.41
C HIS A 881 -6.99 -32.40 8.99
N THR A 882 -7.05 -31.18 9.52
CA THR A 882 -5.91 -30.51 10.16
C THR A 882 -5.50 -31.23 11.45
N ILE A 883 -6.46 -31.61 12.30
CA ILE A 883 -6.20 -32.35 13.53
C ILE A 883 -5.54 -33.69 13.22
N VAL A 884 -6.11 -34.47 12.29
CA VAL A 884 -5.58 -35.79 11.94
C VAL A 884 -4.16 -35.69 11.39
N ARG A 885 -3.87 -34.70 10.53
CA ARG A 885 -2.49 -34.42 10.09
C ARG A 885 -1.57 -34.01 11.23
N GLY A 886 -2.05 -33.20 12.18
CA GLY A 886 -1.31 -32.85 13.40
C GLY A 886 -0.93 -34.06 14.25
N HIS A 887 -1.68 -35.16 14.13
CA HIS A 887 -1.40 -36.44 14.77
C HIS A 887 -0.56 -37.40 13.90
N GLY A 888 0.01 -36.92 12.79
CA GLY A 888 0.78 -37.74 11.85
C GLY A 888 -0.09 -38.72 11.04
N GLY A 889 -1.40 -38.52 11.04
CA GLY A 889 -2.38 -39.33 10.33
C GLY A 889 -2.88 -38.69 9.03
N PHE A 890 -3.79 -39.38 8.35
CA PHE A 890 -4.50 -38.86 7.17
C PHE A 890 -5.95 -39.39 7.12
N ILE A 891 -6.79 -38.74 6.32
CA ILE A 891 -8.19 -39.13 6.11
C ILE A 891 -8.39 -39.50 4.64
N GLU A 892 -9.01 -40.65 4.39
CA GLU A 892 -9.45 -41.08 3.07
C GLU A 892 -10.98 -41.05 3.01
N VAL A 893 -11.53 -40.65 1.86
CA VAL A 893 -12.98 -40.50 1.69
C VAL A 893 -13.43 -41.27 0.47
N LYS A 894 -14.43 -42.14 0.66
CA LYS A 894 -15.11 -42.87 -0.41
C LYS A 894 -16.59 -42.55 -0.33
N SER A 895 -17.16 -41.99 -1.39
CA SER A 895 -18.56 -41.60 -1.40
C SER A 895 -19.20 -41.85 -2.75
N GLU A 896 -20.46 -42.27 -2.73
CA GLU A 896 -21.29 -42.41 -3.93
C GLU A 896 -22.65 -41.77 -3.67
N VAL A 897 -23.09 -40.89 -4.57
CA VAL A 897 -24.35 -40.15 -4.44
C VAL A 897 -25.52 -41.15 -4.35
N GLY A 898 -26.30 -41.05 -3.28
CA GLY A 898 -27.43 -41.92 -2.97
C GLY A 898 -27.09 -43.23 -2.27
N LYS A 899 -25.81 -43.55 -2.02
CA LYS A 899 -25.39 -44.75 -1.27
C LYS A 899 -24.66 -44.47 0.04
N GLY A 900 -24.30 -43.20 0.30
CA GLY A 900 -23.66 -42.74 1.52
C GLY A 900 -22.15 -42.54 1.39
N THR A 901 -21.51 -42.22 2.52
CA THR A 901 -20.07 -41.89 2.59
C THR A 901 -19.33 -42.75 3.59
N ILE A 902 -18.06 -43.01 3.31
CA ILE A 902 -17.09 -43.65 4.21
C ILE A 902 -15.92 -42.68 4.41
N PHE A 903 -15.64 -42.38 5.67
CA PHE A 903 -14.43 -41.67 6.10
C PHE A 903 -13.52 -42.64 6.83
N ASP A 904 -12.36 -42.94 6.26
CA ASP A 904 -11.31 -43.77 6.86
C ASP A 904 -10.25 -42.85 7.46
N VAL A 905 -10.14 -42.82 8.79
CA VAL A 905 -9.14 -42.03 9.53
C VAL A 905 -7.99 -42.94 9.92
N TYR A 906 -6.79 -42.65 9.41
CA TYR A 906 -5.57 -43.39 9.68
C TYR A 906 -4.73 -42.63 10.72
N LEU A 907 -4.39 -43.29 11.83
CA LEU A 907 -3.53 -42.72 12.88
C LEU A 907 -2.35 -43.65 13.16
N PRO A 908 -1.12 -43.13 13.29
CA PRO A 908 0.05 -43.95 13.57
C PRO A 908 -0.04 -44.56 14.98
N ALA A 909 0.17 -45.87 15.07
CA ALA A 909 0.15 -46.63 16.30
C ALA A 909 1.50 -46.59 17.02
N VAL A 910 1.49 -46.75 18.35
CA VAL A 910 2.68 -46.79 19.20
C VAL A 910 2.78 -48.17 19.86
N GLU A 911 3.96 -48.79 19.84
CA GLU A 911 4.24 -50.06 20.52
C GLU A 911 4.39 -49.85 22.04
N GLU A 912 3.31 -49.47 22.73
CA GLU A 912 3.24 -49.55 24.19
C GLU A 912 1.86 -50.04 24.62
N THR A 913 1.82 -51.28 25.10
CA THR A 913 0.66 -51.90 25.74
C THR A 913 0.49 -51.30 27.14
N SER A 914 -0.55 -50.48 27.29
CA SER A 914 -0.92 -49.84 28.55
C SER A 914 -1.25 -50.86 29.64
N GLN A 915 -0.35 -50.99 30.63
CA GLN A 915 -0.74 -51.32 32.01
C GLN A 915 -1.22 -50.04 32.71
N ASN A 916 -2.26 -50.20 33.54
CA ASN A 916 -2.90 -49.21 34.43
C ASN A 916 -3.98 -48.31 33.83
N ASN A 917 -5.21 -48.81 33.86
CA ASN A 917 -6.36 -48.00 34.26
C ASN A 917 -7.08 -48.73 35.40
N LYS A 918 -6.83 -48.31 36.65
CA LYS A 918 -7.73 -48.62 37.77
C LYS A 918 -9.01 -47.78 37.58
N PRO A 919 -10.22 -48.34 37.80
CA PRO A 919 -11.42 -47.54 37.91
C PRO A 919 -11.30 -46.60 39.11
N MET A 920 -11.70 -45.34 38.92
CA MET A 920 -11.83 -44.37 40.02
C MET A 920 -12.92 -44.87 40.98
N GLU A 921 -12.52 -45.25 42.20
CA GLU A 921 -13.47 -45.57 43.27
C GLU A 921 -14.30 -44.33 43.62
N LYS A 922 -15.61 -44.50 43.82
CA LYS A 922 -16.49 -43.46 44.38
C LYS A 922 -15.98 -43.09 45.78
N ILE A 923 -15.47 -41.87 45.93
CA ILE A 923 -14.94 -41.35 47.18
C ILE A 923 -16.11 -40.99 48.11
N LYS A 924 -16.06 -41.42 49.37
CA LYS A 924 -16.99 -40.95 50.41
C LYS A 924 -16.64 -39.49 50.77
N LEU A 925 -17.54 -38.56 50.49
CA LEU A 925 -17.45 -37.17 50.95
C LEU A 925 -17.46 -37.13 52.49
N VAL A 926 -16.40 -36.56 53.08
CA VAL A 926 -16.26 -36.39 54.54
C VAL A 926 -16.70 -34.96 54.90
N PRO A 927 -17.68 -34.77 55.81
CA PRO A 927 -18.12 -33.44 56.24
C PRO A 927 -17.03 -32.69 57.03
N GLY A 928 -17.08 -31.37 56.99
CA GLY A 928 -16.25 -30.46 57.79
C GLY A 928 -16.50 -30.62 59.29
N LYS A 929 -15.51 -30.22 60.09
CA LYS A 929 -15.51 -30.23 61.56
C LYS A 929 -15.75 -28.84 62.15
N GLY A 930 -16.34 -27.92 61.39
CA GLY A 930 -16.57 -26.52 61.78
C GLY A 930 -15.45 -25.56 61.44
N GLU A 931 -14.51 -25.94 60.55
CA GLU A 931 -13.43 -25.06 60.08
C GLU A 931 -14.01 -23.81 59.38
N GLY A 932 -13.40 -22.65 59.62
CA GLY A 932 -13.84 -21.36 59.08
C GLY A 932 -13.20 -21.01 57.74
N ILE A 933 -14.03 -20.83 56.71
CA ILE A 933 -13.60 -20.56 55.34
C ILE A 933 -14.02 -19.14 54.94
N LEU A 934 -13.04 -18.29 54.60
CA LEU A 934 -13.31 -16.98 54.00
C LEU A 934 -13.37 -17.11 52.48
N ILE A 935 -14.48 -16.72 51.86
CA ILE A 935 -14.70 -16.75 50.42
C ILE A 935 -14.75 -15.31 49.92
N VAL A 936 -13.92 -15.00 48.92
CA VAL A 936 -13.87 -13.67 48.31
C VAL A 936 -14.10 -13.80 46.81
N ASP A 937 -15.18 -13.19 46.35
CA ASP A 937 -15.69 -13.29 44.98
C ASP A 937 -16.62 -12.09 44.74
N ASP A 938 -16.53 -11.40 43.60
CA ASP A 938 -17.34 -10.21 43.31
C ASP A 938 -18.76 -10.55 42.87
N GLU A 939 -19.00 -11.81 42.51
CA GLU A 939 -20.30 -12.29 42.10
C GLU A 939 -21.11 -12.80 43.30
N VAL A 940 -22.07 -11.98 43.76
CA VAL A 940 -22.92 -12.27 44.94
C VAL A 940 -23.65 -13.60 44.83
N SER A 941 -24.10 -13.97 43.62
CA SER A 941 -24.76 -15.25 43.34
C SER A 941 -23.85 -16.45 43.59
N VAL A 942 -22.56 -16.34 43.25
CA VAL A 942 -21.54 -17.37 43.44
C VAL A 942 -21.19 -17.47 44.93
N LEU A 943 -21.00 -16.34 45.60
CA LEU A 943 -20.77 -16.28 47.06
C LEU A 943 -21.87 -17.02 47.83
N ASP A 944 -23.14 -16.70 47.55
CA ASP A 944 -24.28 -17.26 48.27
C ASP A 944 -24.40 -18.78 48.11
N ILE A 945 -24.10 -19.30 46.92
CA ILE A 945 -24.20 -20.73 46.63
C ILE A 945 -23.01 -21.50 47.22
N ILE A 946 -21.79 -20.97 47.13
CA ILE A 946 -20.62 -21.59 47.78
C ILE A 946 -20.83 -21.60 49.30
N LYS A 947 -21.30 -20.49 49.86
CA LYS A 947 -21.65 -20.39 51.28
C LYS A 947 -22.63 -21.48 51.70
N GLN A 948 -23.78 -21.59 51.02
CA GLN A 948 -24.79 -22.59 51.33
C GLN A 948 -24.24 -24.01 51.19
N THR A 949 -23.43 -24.26 50.16
CA THR A 949 -22.79 -25.56 49.93
C THR A 949 -21.83 -25.91 51.08
N LEU A 950 -20.98 -24.99 51.52
CA LEU A 950 -20.02 -25.25 52.59
C LEU A 950 -20.69 -25.39 53.97
N GLU A 951 -21.68 -24.55 54.27
CA GLU A 951 -22.47 -24.65 55.52
C GLU A 951 -23.23 -25.98 55.60
N LEU A 952 -23.81 -26.45 54.49
CA LEU A 952 -24.50 -27.74 54.40
C LEU A 952 -23.57 -28.92 54.75
N TYR A 953 -22.29 -28.81 54.42
CA TYR A 953 -21.28 -29.83 54.69
C TYR A 953 -20.49 -29.57 55.99
N GLY A 954 -20.94 -28.67 56.85
CA GLY A 954 -20.41 -28.50 58.22
C GLY A 954 -19.22 -27.55 58.36
N TYR A 955 -18.98 -26.67 57.39
CA TYR A 955 -18.00 -25.58 57.50
C TYR A 955 -18.65 -24.29 57.96
N ASN A 956 -17.90 -23.44 58.67
CA ASN A 956 -18.31 -22.07 58.96
C ASN A 956 -17.82 -21.17 57.82
N THR A 957 -18.64 -20.23 57.34
CA THR A 957 -18.27 -19.40 56.20
C THR A 957 -18.26 -17.91 56.53
N PHE A 958 -17.32 -17.20 55.90
CA PHE A 958 -17.23 -15.76 55.87
C PHE A 958 -17.22 -15.35 54.40
N ILE A 959 -17.95 -14.29 54.02
CA ILE A 959 -18.07 -13.85 52.63
C ILE A 959 -17.60 -12.41 52.49
N ALA A 960 -16.96 -12.10 51.37
CA ALA A 960 -16.55 -10.74 50.99
C ALA A 960 -16.70 -10.56 49.48
N LYS A 961 -17.12 -9.37 49.05
CA LYS A 961 -17.36 -9.08 47.62
C LYS A 961 -16.15 -8.56 46.86
N ASP A 962 -15.06 -8.24 47.55
CA ASP A 962 -13.84 -7.72 46.94
C ASP A 962 -12.63 -7.96 47.88
N GLY A 963 -11.42 -7.77 47.33
CA GLY A 963 -10.19 -8.00 48.09
C GLY A 963 -10.03 -7.10 49.32
N ILE A 964 -10.60 -5.89 49.33
CA ILE A 964 -10.51 -4.96 50.47
C ILE A 964 -11.40 -5.43 51.61
N GLU A 965 -12.66 -5.76 51.30
CA GLU A 965 -13.61 -6.32 52.26
C GLU A 965 -13.09 -7.67 52.80
N GLY A 966 -12.49 -8.49 51.94
CA GLY A 966 -11.87 -9.76 52.32
C GLY A 966 -10.76 -9.58 53.36
N LEU A 967 -9.86 -8.62 53.14
CA LEU A 967 -8.81 -8.30 54.12
C LEU A 967 -9.38 -7.73 55.43
N ALA A 968 -10.42 -6.89 55.36
CA ALA A 968 -11.07 -6.33 56.54
C ALA A 968 -11.74 -7.43 57.39
N ILE A 969 -12.49 -8.34 56.76
CA ILE A 969 -13.14 -9.47 57.43
C ILE A 969 -12.10 -10.43 58.00
N TYR A 970 -11.02 -10.70 57.27
CA TYR A 970 -9.91 -11.50 57.77
C TYR A 970 -9.27 -10.88 59.02
N ALA A 971 -9.01 -9.58 59.01
CA ALA A 971 -8.42 -8.87 60.15
C ALA A 971 -9.31 -8.90 61.39
N GLN A 972 -10.64 -8.86 61.23
CA GLN A 972 -11.60 -8.90 62.34
C GLN A 972 -11.84 -10.31 62.90
N ASN A 973 -11.66 -11.36 62.08
CA ASN A 973 -12.01 -12.74 62.42
C ASN A 973 -10.82 -13.71 62.32
N ARG A 974 -9.59 -13.20 62.51
CA ARG A 974 -8.35 -13.94 62.26
C ARG A 974 -8.27 -15.31 62.94
N ASP A 975 -8.73 -15.41 64.19
CA ASP A 975 -8.67 -16.65 64.98
C ASP A 975 -9.77 -17.67 64.62
N LYS A 976 -10.69 -17.29 63.72
CA LYS A 976 -11.82 -18.11 63.29
C LYS A 976 -11.75 -18.52 61.82
N ILE A 977 -10.73 -18.09 61.09
CA ILE A 977 -10.57 -18.39 59.65
C ILE A 977 -9.36 -19.30 59.47
N ASP A 978 -9.64 -20.52 59.05
CA ASP A 978 -8.67 -21.59 58.82
C ASP A 978 -8.17 -21.62 57.37
N LEU A 979 -8.95 -21.11 56.42
CA LEU A 979 -8.60 -21.09 54.99
C LEU A 979 -9.26 -19.92 54.26
N VAL A 980 -8.57 -19.38 53.25
CA VAL A 980 -9.11 -18.33 52.36
C VAL A 980 -9.25 -18.83 50.92
N MET A 981 -10.42 -18.64 50.32
CA MET A 981 -10.70 -18.84 48.91
C MET A 981 -10.81 -17.47 48.23
N ILE A 982 -10.05 -17.24 47.15
CA ILE A 982 -9.93 -15.93 46.50
C ILE A 982 -10.14 -16.08 45.00
N ASP A 983 -11.10 -15.35 44.41
CA ASP A 983 -11.16 -15.18 42.96
C ASP A 983 -10.00 -14.28 42.49
N LEU A 984 -9.30 -14.70 41.44
CA LEU A 984 -8.19 -13.95 40.87
C LEU A 984 -8.65 -12.67 40.15
N MET A 985 -9.85 -12.66 39.58
CA MET A 985 -10.35 -11.57 38.74
C MET A 985 -11.50 -10.83 39.46
N MET A 986 -11.17 -9.81 40.25
CA MET A 986 -12.16 -9.01 40.98
C MET A 986 -11.88 -7.50 40.83
N PRO A 987 -12.91 -6.63 40.81
CA PRO A 987 -12.75 -5.18 40.79
C PRO A 987 -12.20 -4.64 42.11
N VAL A 988 -11.70 -3.38 42.07
CA VAL A 988 -11.15 -2.62 43.21
C VAL A 988 -9.81 -3.14 43.72
N MET A 989 -9.74 -4.39 44.19
CA MET A 989 -8.51 -5.08 44.56
C MET A 989 -8.58 -6.50 44.00
N ASP A 990 -7.70 -6.80 43.05
CA ASP A 990 -7.65 -8.12 42.41
C ASP A 990 -7.16 -9.21 43.37
N GLY A 991 -7.41 -10.48 43.04
CA GLY A 991 -7.08 -11.59 43.92
C GLY A 991 -5.58 -11.77 44.17
N ILE A 992 -4.73 -11.33 43.24
CA ILE A 992 -3.27 -11.39 43.38
C ILE A 992 -2.80 -10.34 44.40
N GLN A 993 -3.35 -9.12 44.33
CA GLN A 993 -3.09 -8.04 45.28
C GLN A 993 -3.58 -8.42 46.68
N MET A 994 -4.78 -8.99 46.79
CA MET A 994 -5.30 -9.50 48.06
C MET A 994 -4.42 -10.61 48.62
N TYR A 995 -4.02 -11.60 47.81
CA TYR A 995 -3.13 -12.66 48.22
C TYR A 995 -1.80 -12.13 48.77
N ASN A 996 -1.18 -11.20 48.04
CA ASN A 996 0.09 -10.59 48.44
C ASN A 996 -0.04 -9.79 49.73
N ALA A 997 -1.15 -9.08 49.93
CA ALA A 997 -1.44 -8.39 51.17
C ALA A 997 -1.67 -9.38 52.33
N LEU A 998 -2.49 -10.42 52.11
CA LEU A 998 -2.77 -11.47 53.10
C LEU A 998 -1.50 -12.18 53.55
N ARG A 999 -0.58 -12.48 52.63
CA ARG A 999 0.72 -13.09 52.94
C ARG A 999 1.62 -12.23 53.81
N LYS A 1000 1.51 -10.90 53.74
CA LYS A 1000 2.21 -10.00 54.68
C LYS A 1000 1.64 -10.07 56.09
N PHE A 1001 0.33 -10.30 56.24
CA PHE A 1001 -0.34 -10.41 57.54
C PHE A 1001 -0.22 -11.80 58.18
N ASN A 1002 -0.32 -12.85 57.37
CA ASN A 1002 -0.18 -14.24 57.80
C ASN A 1002 0.46 -15.08 56.69
N ALA A 1003 1.78 -15.26 56.76
CA ALA A 1003 2.51 -16.04 55.77
C ALA A 1003 2.09 -17.52 55.71
N LYS A 1004 1.43 -18.07 56.74
CA LYS A 1004 1.11 -19.49 56.87
C LYS A 1004 -0.33 -19.88 56.56
N ILE A 1005 -1.23 -18.92 56.35
CA ILE A 1005 -2.63 -19.28 56.08
C ILE A 1005 -2.74 -20.05 54.75
N PRO A 1006 -3.48 -21.19 54.71
CA PRO A 1006 -3.80 -21.86 53.47
C PRO A 1006 -4.70 -21.00 52.58
N VAL A 1007 -4.35 -20.90 51.30
CA VAL A 1007 -5.13 -20.15 50.32
C VAL A 1007 -5.42 -21.03 49.11
N ILE A 1008 -6.68 -21.03 48.68
CA ILE A 1008 -7.12 -21.60 47.41
C ILE A 1008 -7.50 -20.45 46.48
N THR A 1009 -6.96 -20.46 45.26
CA THR A 1009 -7.31 -19.46 44.24
C THR A 1009 -8.37 -20.00 43.30
N MET A 1010 -9.24 -19.14 42.78
CA MET A 1010 -10.31 -19.50 41.86
C MET A 1010 -10.18 -18.69 40.57
N SER A 1011 -10.44 -19.29 39.40
CA SER A 1011 -10.55 -18.53 38.15
C SER A 1011 -11.37 -19.25 37.08
N GLY A 1012 -11.93 -18.49 36.12
CA GLY A 1012 -12.62 -19.03 34.94
C GLY A 1012 -11.71 -19.46 33.77
N GLU A 1013 -10.42 -19.12 33.78
CA GLU A 1013 -9.48 -19.48 32.70
C GLU A 1013 -8.59 -20.67 33.08
N LYS A 1014 -8.13 -21.46 32.10
CA LYS A 1014 -7.00 -22.37 32.30
C LYS A 1014 -5.72 -21.53 32.42
N LEU A 1015 -5.39 -21.13 33.64
CA LEU A 1015 -4.08 -20.54 33.92
C LEU A 1015 -3.01 -21.64 33.96
N ASP A 1016 -1.92 -21.43 33.25
CA ASP A 1016 -0.77 -22.33 33.28
C ASP A 1016 -0.13 -22.26 34.68
N ILE A 1017 -0.20 -23.36 35.43
CA ILE A 1017 0.29 -23.45 36.82
C ILE A 1017 1.77 -23.04 36.90
N SER A 1018 2.54 -23.24 35.81
CA SER A 1018 3.93 -22.80 35.71
C SER A 1018 4.10 -21.28 35.70
N SER A 1019 3.15 -20.54 35.11
CA SER A 1019 3.16 -19.07 35.06
C SER A 1019 2.82 -18.43 36.42
N LEU A 1020 1.85 -19.01 37.14
CA LEU A 1020 1.44 -18.58 38.48
C LEU A 1020 2.49 -18.88 39.55
N ALA A 1021 3.32 -19.91 39.35
CA ALA A 1021 4.37 -20.30 40.29
C ALA A 1021 5.42 -19.20 40.56
N SER A 1022 5.60 -18.27 39.60
CA SER A 1022 6.51 -17.12 39.77
C SER A 1022 5.92 -15.99 40.63
N SER A 1023 4.60 -15.85 40.66
CA SER A 1023 3.89 -14.72 41.29
C SER A 1023 3.22 -15.08 42.63
N LEU A 1024 2.88 -16.36 42.83
CA LEU A 1024 2.07 -16.85 43.95
C LEU A 1024 2.76 -17.99 44.72
N SER A 1025 3.98 -17.75 45.22
CA SER A 1025 4.67 -18.70 46.09
C SER A 1025 3.83 -19.00 47.34
N GLY A 1026 3.46 -20.28 47.56
CA GLY A 1026 2.76 -20.77 48.75
C GLY A 1026 1.26 -21.01 48.63
N VAL A 1027 0.63 -20.84 47.46
CA VAL A 1027 -0.79 -21.20 47.25
C VAL A 1027 -0.99 -22.71 47.45
N GLY A 1028 -2.02 -23.08 48.21
CA GLY A 1028 -2.29 -24.47 48.59
C GLY A 1028 -2.92 -25.28 47.46
N ALA A 1029 -3.81 -24.65 46.68
CA ALA A 1029 -4.44 -25.23 45.48
C ALA A 1029 -5.06 -24.16 44.57
N HIS A 1030 -5.45 -24.55 43.35
CA HIS A 1030 -6.20 -23.74 42.40
C HIS A 1030 -7.48 -24.47 41.96
N LEU A 1031 -8.63 -23.78 42.00
CA LEU A 1031 -9.94 -24.25 41.59
C LEU A 1031 -10.36 -23.56 40.28
N GLN A 1032 -10.54 -24.35 39.23
CA GLN A 1032 -10.99 -23.83 37.93
C GLN A 1032 -12.52 -23.80 37.84
N LYS A 1033 -13.12 -22.61 37.67
CA LYS A 1033 -14.55 -22.41 37.42
C LYS A 1033 -14.92 -22.82 35.97
N PRO A 1034 -16.08 -23.47 35.72
CA PRO A 1034 -17.04 -24.00 36.69
C PRO A 1034 -16.59 -25.33 37.32
N TYR A 1035 -16.81 -25.49 38.64
CA TYR A 1035 -16.53 -26.71 39.41
C TYR A 1035 -17.77 -27.26 40.13
N THR A 1036 -17.75 -28.55 40.47
CA THR A 1036 -18.83 -29.21 41.24
C THR A 1036 -18.57 -29.12 42.75
N ALA A 1037 -19.59 -29.38 43.57
CA ALA A 1037 -19.44 -29.43 45.03
C ALA A 1037 -18.40 -30.49 45.47
N GLU A 1038 -18.30 -31.61 44.75
CA GLU A 1038 -17.34 -32.68 45.03
C GLU A 1038 -15.88 -32.22 44.88
N ILE A 1039 -15.56 -31.51 43.80
CA ILE A 1039 -14.21 -31.00 43.54
C ILE A 1039 -13.84 -29.92 44.57
N LEU A 1040 -14.79 -29.04 44.90
CA LEU A 1040 -14.64 -28.00 45.92
C LEU A 1040 -14.28 -28.61 47.28
N LEU A 1041 -15.10 -29.55 47.77
CA LEU A 1041 -14.93 -30.17 49.09
C LEU A 1041 -13.65 -31.00 49.17
N LYS A 1042 -13.28 -31.71 48.09
CA LYS A 1042 -12.03 -32.45 48.01
C LYS A 1042 -10.82 -31.51 48.14
N THR A 1043 -10.81 -30.43 47.36
CA THR A 1043 -9.69 -29.47 47.34
C THR A 1043 -9.55 -28.79 48.70
N LEU A 1044 -10.66 -28.42 49.34
CA LEU A 1044 -10.66 -27.88 50.70
C LEU A 1044 -10.03 -28.84 51.70
N ARG A 1045 -10.39 -30.12 51.67
CA ARG A 1045 -9.86 -31.12 52.59
C ARG A 1045 -8.37 -31.36 52.38
N GLU A 1046 -7.93 -31.50 51.13
CA GLU A 1046 -6.51 -31.67 50.79
C GLU A 1046 -5.63 -30.51 51.25
N VAL A 1047 -6.19 -29.29 51.29
CA VAL A 1047 -5.46 -28.09 51.72
C VAL A 1047 -5.52 -27.89 53.24
N LEU A 1048 -6.61 -28.27 53.92
CA LEU A 1048 -6.75 -28.19 55.37
C LEU A 1048 -5.99 -29.29 56.13
N GLU A 1049 -5.68 -30.42 55.48
CA GLU A 1049 -4.92 -31.54 56.08
C GLU A 1049 -3.40 -31.43 55.88
N LYS A 1050 -2.93 -30.45 55.08
CA LYS A 1050 -1.52 -30.10 54.92
C LYS A 1050 -1.09 -29.04 55.93
#